data_AF-A0A954UFE2-F1
#
_entry.id   AF-A0A954UFE2-F1
#
_cell.length_a   1.000
_cell.length_b   1.000
_cell.length_c   1.000
_cell.angle_alpha   90.00
_cell.angle_beta   90.00
_cell.angle_gamma   90.00
#
_symmetry.space_group_name_H-M   'P 1'
#
loop_
_entity.id
_entity.type
_entity.pdbx_description
1 polymer ?
#
loop_
_entity_poly.entity_id
_entity_poly.type
_entity_poly.pdbx_seq_one_letter_code
_entity_poly.pdbx_strand_id
1 'polypeptide(L)'
;RFPLQARGTRLVVGTGVLLAGALVTAVVILSGHNTEGLQAQPILGPQGMWTLFQASLVLLWVGGGIWLWTMEAERKAERRLLLGAEIGLFLVLVVLFWQGRSMQIGESSMRILWQLMQGTFAGLVLLAACLLLFKRRGGVVLIHMAVALLMFGQWMVSQYDVESRITIEEGQTVNFTRDIRSTELAVIDTSGKDEDHVVVIPLNVNGRDSSFLRTSEPIQHEDLPFRVEIVNYFKNARIRKAEGDETSPVTAGGSIGYIADAERASSGADSSGEVDFAAAYVKFIDTASDKSLGTYLLTQVLSEQEIAEEVVVGDEDSDESKTYHVALRFRRDYKPYSLHLVDVRKDDYMGTSTPRNYSSEVWLVDPTRGENRPVKIWMNNPLRFAGETFYQSGYRVDPRLGKEITDLQVVKNYGWMIPYVACMLAVVGMLAHFTMTLVRYIERAQRESTSRAIAGNSQVIAAQLADDDKSSHSPKTKREKKRRKDQGAAPELLGNQMAGFSGASSAVLMASVGAALLMVLLAGGFLAGRAKRPSYEGNAMNLYEAGKLPVMYQGRMKPLDTLARNSLRMITNNRETFKDQAGDRQPAIRWLLDTISGSDAAREHQVFYIHHPDVLTTLGLERRKSHLYSVEELLPNIARFEEQVSEARKLPTEQLDDYQRQLLVLDRRIRTFTLISAAFRPLPFPEFPTQEEYEADKEAATQKLFQIKQMMDAAPEAEQELMRMEPPLVIPALTSDGQWSSYGPAWNKAYLQREVLKEDVNPATQSWAS
;
A
#
# COMPACT_ATOMS: atom_id res chain seq x y z
N ARG A 1 -32.86 15.98 -5.83
CA ARG A 1 -33.55 16.37 -7.08
C ARG A 1 -32.91 17.67 -7.62
N PHE A 2 -32.26 17.61 -8.78
CA PHE A 2 -31.63 18.78 -9.43
C PHE A 2 -32.54 19.29 -10.57
N PRO A 3 -33.45 20.25 -10.32
CA PRO A 3 -34.33 20.73 -11.38
C PRO A 3 -33.50 21.43 -12.45
N LEU A 4 -33.77 21.09 -13.71
CA LEU A 4 -33.19 21.71 -14.89
C LEU A 4 -33.54 23.20 -14.91
N GLN A 5 -32.54 24.07 -15.10
CA GLN A 5 -32.73 25.53 -15.04
C GLN A 5 -32.62 26.22 -16.40
N ALA A 6 -32.21 25.51 -17.45
CA ALA A 6 -32.10 26.03 -18.80
C ALA A 6 -33.45 26.02 -19.54
N ARG A 7 -33.66 27.01 -20.41
CA ARG A 7 -34.80 27.13 -21.34
C ARG A 7 -34.32 27.67 -22.68
N GLY A 8 -35.06 27.41 -23.76
CA GLY A 8 -34.78 27.95 -25.10
C GLY A 8 -33.43 27.50 -25.67
N THR A 9 -32.71 28.42 -26.33
CA THR A 9 -31.41 28.15 -26.98
C THR A 9 -30.37 27.57 -26.03
N ARG A 10 -30.33 28.04 -24.77
CA ARG A 10 -29.41 27.54 -23.74
C ARG A 10 -29.64 26.07 -23.40
N LEU A 11 -30.89 25.59 -23.48
CA LEU A 11 -31.19 24.18 -23.28
C LEU A 11 -30.65 23.34 -24.44
N VAL A 12 -30.88 23.77 -25.68
CA VAL A 12 -30.39 23.06 -26.88
C VAL A 12 -28.87 22.99 -26.88
N VAL A 13 -28.19 24.13 -26.68
CA VAL A 13 -26.71 24.18 -26.63
C VAL A 13 -26.19 23.37 -25.44
N GLY A 14 -26.78 23.53 -24.25
CA GLY A 14 -26.36 22.79 -23.06
C GLY A 14 -26.47 21.28 -23.22
N THR A 15 -27.54 20.79 -23.84
CA THR A 15 -27.72 19.36 -24.14
C THR A 15 -26.75 18.88 -25.22
N GLY A 16 -26.50 19.68 -26.27
CA GLY A 16 -25.51 19.35 -27.29
C GLY A 16 -24.09 19.21 -26.72
N VAL A 17 -23.68 20.16 -25.86
CA VAL A 17 -22.37 20.09 -25.17
C VAL A 17 -22.33 18.93 -24.17
N LEU A 18 -23.45 18.58 -23.53
CA LEU A 18 -23.52 17.41 -22.65
C LEU A 18 -23.28 16.11 -23.42
N LEU A 19 -23.92 15.94 -24.59
CA LEU A 19 -23.73 14.77 -25.46
C LEU A 19 -22.30 14.70 -26.00
N ALA A 20 -21.74 15.83 -26.44
CA ALA A 20 -20.34 15.91 -26.86
C ALA A 20 -19.38 15.56 -25.71
N GLY A 21 -19.64 16.07 -24.50
CA GLY A 21 -18.88 15.73 -23.31
C GLY A 21 -18.94 14.25 -22.96
N ALA A 22 -20.13 13.63 -23.03
CA ALA A 22 -20.31 12.20 -22.82
C ALA A 22 -19.57 11.37 -23.89
N LEU A 23 -19.59 11.80 -25.16
CA LEU A 23 -18.83 11.16 -26.23
C LEU A 23 -17.32 11.28 -25.98
N VAL A 24 -16.82 12.45 -25.60
CA VAL A 24 -15.41 12.66 -25.24
C VAL A 24 -15.02 11.75 -24.07
N THR A 25 -15.86 11.66 -23.03
CA THR A 25 -15.66 10.74 -21.90
C THR A 25 -15.57 9.28 -22.38
N ALA A 26 -16.48 8.85 -23.25
CA ALA A 26 -16.46 7.50 -23.80
C ALA A 26 -15.22 7.24 -24.66
N VAL A 27 -14.85 8.16 -25.56
CA VAL A 27 -13.65 8.06 -26.40
C VAL A 27 -12.39 8.00 -25.55
N VAL A 28 -12.29 8.85 -24.51
CA VAL A 28 -11.21 8.75 -23.54
C VAL A 28 -11.21 7.33 -22.99
N ILE A 29 -12.25 6.88 -22.28
CA ILE A 29 -12.30 5.54 -21.65
C ILE A 29 -11.91 4.41 -22.62
N LEU A 30 -12.46 4.41 -23.84
CA LEU A 30 -12.19 3.40 -24.86
C LEU A 30 -10.75 3.47 -25.39
N SER A 31 -10.19 4.67 -25.56
CA SER A 31 -8.78 4.84 -26.01
C SER A 31 -7.76 4.31 -25.01
N GLY A 32 -8.13 4.15 -23.73
CA GLY A 32 -7.28 3.49 -22.74
C GLY A 32 -7.16 1.98 -22.97
N HIS A 33 -8.03 1.39 -23.78
CA HIS A 33 -8.08 -0.04 -24.07
C HIS A 33 -7.54 -0.29 -25.48
N ASN A 34 -6.23 -0.55 -25.60
CA ASN A 34 -5.63 -0.93 -26.88
C ASN A 34 -5.35 -2.43 -26.87
N THR A 35 -6.14 -3.20 -27.62
CA THR A 35 -6.03 -4.66 -27.75
C THR A 35 -4.92 -5.11 -28.70
N GLU A 36 -4.37 -4.20 -29.51
CA GLU A 36 -3.45 -4.54 -30.61
C GLU A 36 -1.95 -4.48 -30.27
N GLY A 37 -1.56 -4.12 -29.05
CA GLY A 37 -0.16 -4.21 -28.59
C GLY A 37 0.36 -2.91 -28.01
N LEU A 38 1.04 -3.03 -26.87
CA LEU A 38 1.56 -1.98 -25.97
C LEU A 38 0.56 -0.84 -25.67
N GLN A 39 0.34 -0.56 -24.37
CA GLN A 39 -0.42 0.61 -23.92
C GLN A 39 -0.13 1.81 -24.83
N ALA A 40 -1.18 2.36 -25.46
CA ALA A 40 -1.04 3.39 -26.49
C ALA A 40 0.00 4.41 -26.03
N GLN A 41 1.15 4.47 -26.71
CA GLN A 41 2.15 5.46 -26.35
C GLN A 41 1.45 6.81 -26.41
N PRO A 42 1.51 7.62 -25.34
CA PRO A 42 0.86 8.91 -25.36
C PRO A 42 1.35 9.68 -26.58
N ILE A 43 0.44 10.37 -27.27
CA ILE A 43 0.75 11.18 -28.47
C ILE A 43 1.96 12.09 -28.20
N LEU A 44 2.07 12.56 -26.95
CA LEU A 44 3.27 13.17 -26.39
C LEU A 44 4.01 12.15 -25.53
N GLY A 45 5.21 11.73 -25.95
CA GLY A 45 6.09 10.93 -25.10
C GLY A 45 6.42 11.62 -23.76
N PRO A 46 7.02 10.91 -22.79
CA PRO A 46 7.34 11.46 -21.46
C PRO A 46 8.03 12.83 -21.49
N GLN A 47 8.95 13.02 -22.44
CA GLN A 47 9.65 14.29 -22.63
C GLN A 47 8.73 15.41 -23.14
N GLY A 48 7.81 15.10 -24.05
CA GLY A 48 6.84 16.07 -24.57
C GLY A 48 5.90 16.54 -23.46
N MET A 49 5.44 15.62 -22.61
CA MET A 49 4.61 15.95 -21.46
C MET A 49 5.34 16.80 -20.42
N TRP A 50 6.60 16.47 -20.13
CA TRP A 50 7.43 17.30 -19.24
C TRP A 50 7.58 18.72 -19.76
N THR A 51 7.84 18.86 -21.06
CA THR A 51 7.97 20.16 -21.72
C THR A 51 6.66 20.94 -21.66
N LEU A 52 5.52 20.28 -21.89
CA LEU A 52 4.19 20.89 -21.78
C LEU A 52 3.91 21.39 -20.34
N PHE A 53 4.28 20.59 -19.34
CA PHE A 53 4.18 20.98 -17.93
C PHE A 53 5.01 22.23 -17.62
N GLN A 54 6.29 22.24 -18.03
CA GLN A 54 7.16 23.41 -17.87
C GLN A 54 6.58 24.65 -18.57
N ALA A 55 6.12 24.49 -19.82
CA ALA A 55 5.49 25.57 -20.57
C ALA A 55 4.23 26.10 -19.87
N SER A 56 3.42 25.23 -19.27
CA SER A 56 2.22 25.63 -18.53
C SER A 56 2.53 26.47 -17.29
N LEU A 57 3.60 26.14 -16.55
CA LEU A 57 4.05 26.94 -15.40
C LEU A 57 4.60 28.31 -15.83
N VAL A 58 5.35 28.35 -16.94
CA VAL A 58 5.84 29.62 -17.51
C VAL A 58 4.66 30.49 -17.96
N LEU A 59 3.66 29.91 -18.62
CA LEU A 59 2.45 30.65 -19.02
C LEU A 59 1.67 31.17 -17.79
N LEU A 60 1.61 30.39 -16.71
CA LEU A 60 0.96 30.80 -15.46
C LEU A 60 1.71 31.97 -14.82
N TRP A 61 3.04 31.94 -14.80
CA TRP A 61 3.89 33.03 -14.32
C TRP A 61 3.73 34.30 -15.16
N VAL A 62 3.79 34.18 -16.50
CA VAL A 62 3.56 35.32 -17.40
C VAL A 62 2.15 35.89 -17.21
N GLY A 63 1.13 35.04 -17.13
CA GLY A 63 -0.26 35.45 -16.92
C GLY A 63 -0.48 36.15 -15.59
N GLY A 64 0.10 35.63 -14.50
CA GLY A 64 0.04 36.25 -13.18
C GLY A 64 0.82 37.58 -13.11
N GLY A 65 1.95 37.69 -13.81
CA GLY A 65 2.67 38.94 -14.01
C GLY A 65 1.86 40.00 -14.78
N ILE A 66 1.20 39.62 -15.88
CA ILE A 66 0.26 40.51 -16.61
C ILE A 66 -0.91 40.91 -15.70
N TRP A 67 -1.42 39.98 -14.89
CA TRP A 67 -2.50 40.28 -13.96
C TRP A 67 -2.07 41.27 -12.87
N LEU A 68 -0.86 41.10 -12.32
CA LEU A 68 -0.28 42.02 -11.36
C LEU A 68 -0.08 43.43 -11.95
N TRP A 69 0.31 43.50 -13.22
CA TRP A 69 0.51 44.75 -13.95
C TRP A 69 -0.81 45.48 -14.23
N THR A 70 -1.85 44.73 -14.60
CA THR A 70 -3.18 45.28 -14.94
C THR A 70 -4.08 45.54 -13.72
N MET A 71 -3.73 45.01 -12.54
CA MET A 71 -4.53 45.18 -11.32
C MET A 71 -4.46 46.60 -10.75
N GLU A 72 -5.62 47.17 -10.41
CA GLU A 72 -5.75 48.52 -9.86
C GLU A 72 -4.84 48.78 -8.65
N ALA A 73 -4.24 49.97 -8.61
CA ALA A 73 -3.25 50.35 -7.59
C ALA A 73 -3.82 50.38 -6.15
N GLU A 74 -5.15 50.48 -6.02
CA GLU A 74 -5.85 50.54 -4.75
C GLU A 74 -5.90 49.18 -4.03
N ARG A 75 -5.75 48.06 -4.76
CA ARG A 75 -5.79 46.69 -4.22
C ARG A 75 -4.44 46.24 -3.62
N LYS A 76 -3.90 47.03 -2.69
CA LYS A 76 -2.52 46.89 -2.17
C LYS A 76 -2.21 45.51 -1.55
N ALA A 77 -3.14 44.93 -0.79
CA ALA A 77 -2.95 43.62 -0.17
C ALA A 77 -2.87 42.50 -1.21
N GLU A 78 -3.71 42.58 -2.23
CA GLU A 78 -3.79 41.60 -3.31
C GLU A 78 -2.56 41.66 -4.21
N ARG A 79 -2.08 42.87 -4.51
CA ARG A 79 -0.83 43.06 -5.28
C ARG A 79 0.36 42.46 -4.54
N ARG A 80 0.44 42.61 -3.21
CA ARG A 80 1.52 42.01 -2.40
C ARG A 80 1.45 40.49 -2.37
N LEU A 81 0.26 39.93 -2.21
CA LEU A 81 0.05 38.48 -2.21
C LEU A 81 0.40 37.87 -3.57
N LEU A 82 -0.10 38.45 -4.66
CA LEU A 82 0.19 38.00 -6.01
C LEU A 82 1.68 38.13 -6.34
N LEU A 83 2.32 39.26 -5.99
CA LEU A 83 3.76 39.43 -6.16
C LEU A 83 4.56 38.35 -5.40
N GLY A 84 4.18 38.02 -4.16
CA GLY A 84 4.81 36.94 -3.40
C GLY A 84 4.64 35.57 -4.08
N ALA A 85 3.46 35.28 -4.64
CA ALA A 85 3.20 34.07 -5.40
C ALA A 85 4.03 34.01 -6.69
N GLU A 86 4.13 35.11 -7.43
CA GLU A 86 4.94 35.22 -8.66
C GLU A 86 6.44 35.03 -8.38
N ILE A 87 6.95 35.60 -7.28
CA ILE A 87 8.35 35.38 -6.86
C ILE A 87 8.56 33.90 -6.49
N GLY A 88 7.64 33.30 -5.74
CA GLY A 88 7.72 31.89 -5.39
C GLY A 88 7.72 30.98 -6.62
N LEU A 89 6.80 31.23 -7.56
CA LEU A 89 6.73 30.48 -8.82
C LEU A 89 7.97 30.68 -9.68
N PHE A 90 8.51 31.90 -9.73
CA PHE A 90 9.78 32.17 -10.42
C PHE A 90 10.93 31.35 -9.84
N LEU A 91 11.07 31.29 -8.51
CA LEU A 91 12.12 30.48 -7.86
C LEU A 91 11.96 28.99 -8.19
N VAL A 92 10.73 28.48 -8.20
CA VAL A 92 10.45 27.10 -8.63
C VAL A 92 10.86 26.88 -10.08
N LEU A 93 10.51 27.79 -10.99
CA LEU A 93 10.91 27.72 -12.40
C LEU A 93 12.44 27.74 -12.54
N VAL A 94 13.14 28.61 -11.82
CA VAL A 94 14.61 28.67 -11.82
C VAL A 94 15.22 27.33 -11.39
N VAL A 95 14.74 26.73 -10.30
CA VAL A 95 15.22 25.42 -9.84
C VAL A 95 14.92 24.33 -10.86
N LEU A 96 13.71 24.31 -11.42
CA LEU A 96 13.29 23.31 -12.41
C LEU A 96 14.14 23.38 -13.68
N PHE A 97 14.43 24.58 -14.20
CA PHE A 97 15.25 24.74 -15.40
C PHE A 97 16.75 24.58 -15.13
N TRP A 98 17.24 24.94 -13.94
CA TRP A 98 18.63 24.73 -13.53
C TRP A 98 18.95 23.24 -13.41
N GLN A 99 18.13 22.49 -12.68
CA GLN A 99 18.34 21.05 -12.47
C GLN A 99 17.98 20.21 -13.72
N GLY A 100 17.18 20.78 -14.63
CA GLY A 100 16.90 20.18 -15.92
C GLY A 100 16.28 18.80 -15.80
N ARG A 101 16.94 17.78 -16.37
CA ARG A 101 16.43 16.40 -16.39
C ARG A 101 16.49 15.69 -15.03
N SER A 102 17.29 16.15 -14.07
CA SER A 102 17.35 15.47 -12.76
C SER A 102 16.06 15.65 -11.94
N MET A 103 15.24 16.66 -12.28
CA MET A 103 13.91 16.91 -11.69
C MET A 103 12.78 16.22 -12.47
N GLN A 104 13.08 15.56 -13.59
CA GLN A 104 12.05 14.93 -14.42
C GLN A 104 11.38 13.80 -13.64
N ILE A 105 10.05 13.85 -13.55
CA ILE A 105 9.26 12.81 -12.90
C ILE A 105 9.40 11.53 -13.73
N GLY A 106 9.58 10.38 -13.07
CA GLY A 106 9.78 9.09 -13.73
C GLY A 106 8.68 8.74 -14.74
N GLU A 107 9.02 7.96 -15.77
CA GLU A 107 8.15 7.67 -16.91
C GLU A 107 6.78 7.10 -16.53
N SER A 108 6.74 6.22 -15.52
CA SER A 108 5.50 5.64 -15.01
C SER A 108 4.55 6.72 -14.45
N SER A 109 5.10 7.75 -13.80
CA SER A 109 4.30 8.87 -13.28
C SER A 109 3.79 9.77 -14.39
N MET A 110 4.61 10.01 -15.43
CA MET A 110 4.20 10.78 -16.60
C MET A 110 3.05 10.10 -17.35
N ARG A 111 3.06 8.77 -17.41
CA ARG A 111 1.94 7.99 -17.98
C ARG A 111 0.65 8.19 -17.20
N ILE A 112 0.72 8.21 -15.88
CA ILE A 112 -0.45 8.49 -15.01
C ILE A 112 -0.93 9.92 -15.23
N LEU A 113 -0.02 10.88 -15.28
CA LEU A 113 -0.35 12.28 -15.52
C LEU A 113 -1.14 12.45 -16.83
N TRP A 114 -0.73 11.78 -17.91
CA TRP A 114 -1.47 11.77 -19.18
C TRP A 114 -2.93 11.35 -19.02
N GLN A 115 -3.17 10.24 -18.30
CA GLN A 115 -4.52 9.70 -18.09
C GLN A 115 -5.38 10.67 -17.27
N LEU A 116 -4.79 11.29 -16.24
CA LEU A 116 -5.45 12.31 -15.44
C LEU A 116 -5.76 13.57 -16.27
N MET A 117 -4.87 13.98 -17.18
CA MET A 117 -5.12 15.11 -18.08
C MET A 117 -6.30 14.84 -19.01
N GLN A 118 -6.38 13.64 -19.61
CA GLN A 118 -7.51 13.24 -20.45
C GLN A 118 -8.83 13.25 -19.66
N GLY A 119 -8.84 12.69 -18.45
CA GLY A 119 -10.00 12.73 -17.56
C GLY A 119 -10.40 14.15 -17.15
N THR A 120 -9.42 15.03 -16.90
CA THR A 120 -9.65 16.45 -16.59
C THR A 120 -10.30 17.18 -17.76
N PHE A 121 -9.80 16.96 -18.97
CA PHE A 121 -10.37 17.54 -20.18
C PHE A 121 -11.85 17.14 -20.36
N ALA A 122 -12.15 15.85 -20.23
CA ALA A 122 -13.53 15.36 -20.27
C ALA A 122 -14.40 16.01 -19.16
N GLY A 123 -13.85 16.11 -17.94
CA GLY A 123 -14.50 16.77 -16.81
C GLY A 123 -14.81 18.25 -17.06
N LEU A 124 -13.91 18.99 -17.71
CA LEU A 124 -14.10 20.41 -18.04
C LEU A 124 -15.20 20.61 -19.10
N VAL A 125 -15.25 19.76 -20.13
CA VAL A 125 -16.30 19.81 -21.16
C VAL A 125 -17.67 19.52 -20.53
N LEU A 126 -17.76 18.49 -19.69
CA LEU A 126 -18.99 18.16 -18.97
C LEU A 126 -19.37 19.25 -17.95
N LEU A 127 -18.41 19.85 -17.25
CA LEU A 127 -18.66 20.97 -16.36
C LEU A 127 -19.31 22.13 -17.12
N ALA A 128 -18.81 22.48 -18.31
CA ALA A 128 -19.39 23.53 -19.13
C ALA A 128 -20.86 23.22 -19.47
N ALA A 129 -21.17 21.98 -19.87
CA ALA A 129 -22.55 21.53 -20.09
C ALA A 129 -23.41 21.64 -18.82
N CYS A 130 -22.91 21.15 -17.68
CA CYS A 130 -23.61 21.20 -16.41
C CYS A 130 -23.87 22.63 -15.93
N LEU A 131 -22.93 23.56 -16.15
CA LEU A 131 -23.12 24.99 -15.85
C LEU A 131 -24.17 25.61 -16.78
N LEU A 132 -24.21 25.24 -18.06
CA LEU A 132 -25.26 25.67 -18.98
C LEU A 132 -26.64 25.15 -18.53
N LEU A 133 -26.77 23.87 -18.15
CA LEU A 133 -28.06 23.27 -17.84
C LEU A 133 -28.57 23.57 -16.41
N PHE A 134 -27.67 23.62 -15.42
CA PHE A 134 -28.00 23.64 -13.99
C PHE A 134 -27.44 24.85 -13.23
N LYS A 135 -26.75 25.77 -13.92
CA LYS A 135 -26.16 26.99 -13.35
C LYS A 135 -25.33 26.66 -12.09
N ARG A 136 -25.73 27.21 -10.95
CA ARG A 136 -25.03 27.11 -9.65
C ARG A 136 -24.94 25.68 -9.13
N ARG A 137 -25.77 24.76 -9.64
CA ARG A 137 -25.73 23.34 -9.26
C ARG A 137 -24.87 22.49 -10.21
N GLY A 138 -24.27 23.09 -11.25
CA GLY A 138 -23.50 22.36 -12.26
C GLY A 138 -22.37 21.50 -11.67
N GLY A 139 -21.58 22.05 -10.74
CA GLY A 139 -20.51 21.28 -10.08
C GLY A 139 -21.02 20.08 -9.29
N VAL A 140 -22.13 20.23 -8.56
CA VAL A 140 -22.74 19.11 -7.80
C VAL A 140 -23.30 18.04 -8.73
N VAL A 141 -23.92 18.44 -9.85
CA VAL A 141 -24.42 17.50 -10.86
C VAL A 141 -23.27 16.71 -11.46
N LEU A 142 -22.14 17.35 -11.78
CA LEU A 142 -20.96 16.67 -12.29
C LEU A 142 -20.40 15.65 -11.29
N ILE A 143 -20.39 15.96 -9.99
CA ILE A 143 -19.99 15.01 -8.93
C ILE A 143 -20.92 13.78 -8.92
N HIS A 144 -22.23 13.96 -9.08
CA HIS A 144 -23.17 12.83 -9.12
C HIS A 144 -22.97 11.98 -10.39
N MET A 145 -22.69 12.62 -11.53
CA MET A 145 -22.32 11.90 -12.76
C MET A 145 -21.03 11.10 -12.57
N ALA A 146 -20.03 11.65 -11.86
CA ALA A 146 -18.81 10.94 -11.52
C ALA A 146 -19.08 9.69 -10.67
N VAL A 147 -19.91 9.81 -9.62
CA VAL A 147 -20.29 8.67 -8.78
C VAL A 147 -21.05 7.61 -9.58
N ALA A 148 -22.00 8.02 -10.42
CA ALA A 148 -22.71 7.10 -11.30
C ALA A 148 -21.77 6.37 -12.29
N LEU A 149 -20.80 7.09 -12.86
CA LEU A 149 -19.79 6.50 -13.74
C LEU A 149 -18.90 5.50 -12.97
N LEU A 150 -18.55 5.80 -11.72
CA LEU A 150 -17.77 4.89 -10.87
C LEU A 150 -18.56 3.62 -10.52
N MET A 151 -19.85 3.75 -10.19
CA MET A 151 -20.73 2.60 -9.96
C MET A 151 -20.91 1.75 -11.22
N PHE A 152 -21.06 2.39 -12.38
CA PHE A 152 -21.10 1.70 -13.67
C PHE A 152 -19.78 0.98 -13.97
N GLY A 153 -18.64 1.61 -13.67
CA GLY A 153 -17.32 0.98 -13.78
C GLY A 153 -17.21 -0.29 -12.94
N GLN A 154 -17.66 -0.25 -11.69
CA GLN A 154 -17.65 -1.42 -10.81
C GLN A 154 -18.53 -2.55 -11.36
N TRP A 155 -19.70 -2.22 -11.89
CA TRP A 155 -20.55 -3.20 -12.55
C TRP A 155 -19.86 -3.81 -13.78
N MET A 156 -19.24 -3.01 -14.65
CA MET A 156 -18.54 -3.56 -15.82
C MET A 156 -17.36 -4.46 -15.43
N VAL A 157 -16.51 -4.02 -14.50
CA VAL A 157 -15.39 -4.83 -13.97
C VAL A 157 -15.91 -6.17 -13.47
N SER A 158 -17.01 -6.19 -12.71
CA SER A 158 -17.59 -7.44 -12.20
C SER A 158 -18.09 -8.42 -13.27
N GLN A 159 -18.38 -7.94 -14.49
CA GLN A 159 -18.92 -8.77 -15.57
C GLN A 159 -17.85 -9.19 -16.58
N TYR A 160 -16.79 -8.39 -16.76
CA TYR A 160 -15.86 -8.55 -17.87
C TYR A 160 -14.40 -8.75 -17.46
N ASP A 161 -14.00 -8.39 -16.23
CA ASP A 161 -12.61 -8.58 -15.83
C ASP A 161 -12.33 -10.06 -15.61
N VAL A 162 -11.27 -10.53 -16.27
CA VAL A 162 -10.75 -11.89 -16.12
C VAL A 162 -9.43 -11.78 -15.38
N GLU A 163 -9.37 -12.41 -14.22
CA GLU A 163 -8.16 -12.58 -13.44
C GLU A 163 -7.69 -14.03 -13.58
N SER A 164 -6.45 -14.20 -13.98
CA SER A 164 -5.81 -15.50 -14.14
C SER A 164 -4.38 -15.44 -13.61
N ARG A 165 -3.70 -16.58 -13.55
CA ARG A 165 -2.31 -16.68 -13.09
C ARG A 165 -1.47 -17.44 -14.10
N ILE A 166 -0.20 -17.08 -14.20
CA ILE A 166 0.83 -17.90 -14.83
C ILE A 166 1.85 -18.22 -13.75
N THR A 167 2.21 -19.49 -13.64
CA THR A 167 3.30 -19.96 -12.81
C THR A 167 4.35 -20.54 -13.74
N ILE A 168 5.59 -20.08 -13.61
CA ILE A 168 6.72 -20.48 -14.47
C ILE A 168 7.89 -20.82 -13.57
N GLU A 169 8.44 -22.02 -13.72
CA GLU A 169 9.72 -22.39 -13.11
C GLU A 169 10.89 -21.83 -13.91
N GLU A 170 12.00 -21.54 -13.25
CA GLU A 170 13.20 -21.04 -13.94
C GLU A 170 13.66 -22.02 -15.04
N GLY A 171 13.82 -21.50 -16.25
CA GLY A 171 14.12 -22.26 -17.48
C GLY A 171 12.89 -22.85 -18.18
N GLN A 172 11.68 -22.74 -17.62
CA GLN A 172 10.44 -23.22 -18.25
C GLN A 172 9.88 -22.20 -19.25
N THR A 173 9.19 -22.70 -20.28
CA THR A 173 8.41 -21.89 -21.23
C THR A 173 6.94 -22.22 -21.10
N VAL A 174 6.09 -21.21 -20.91
CA VAL A 174 4.64 -21.38 -20.76
C VAL A 174 3.90 -20.47 -21.73
N ASN A 175 2.81 -20.97 -22.32
CA ASN A 175 1.96 -20.25 -23.28
C ASN A 175 0.48 -20.21 -22.86
N PHE A 176 0.15 -20.46 -21.59
CA PHE A 176 -1.23 -20.46 -21.10
C PHE A 176 -1.36 -19.75 -19.76
N THR A 177 -2.55 -19.20 -19.52
CA THR A 177 -2.97 -18.66 -18.21
C THR A 177 -3.92 -19.63 -17.52
N ARG A 178 -3.94 -19.63 -16.19
CA ARG A 178 -4.80 -20.49 -15.36
C ARG A 178 -5.87 -19.63 -14.68
N ASP A 179 -7.14 -19.96 -14.86
CA ASP A 179 -8.24 -19.36 -14.10
C ASP A 179 -8.46 -20.17 -12.81
N ILE A 180 -8.05 -19.58 -11.68
CA ILE A 180 -8.13 -20.24 -10.36
C ILE A 180 -9.56 -20.35 -9.80
N ARG A 181 -10.57 -19.77 -10.48
CA ARG A 181 -11.99 -19.86 -10.10
C ARG A 181 -12.76 -20.90 -10.90
N SER A 182 -12.10 -21.57 -11.83
CA SER A 182 -12.71 -22.57 -12.71
C SER A 182 -11.91 -23.87 -12.66
N THR A 183 -12.61 -25.00 -12.57
CA THR A 183 -12.01 -26.34 -12.50
C THR A 183 -12.45 -27.17 -13.69
N GLU A 184 -11.51 -27.83 -14.33
CA GLU A 184 -11.74 -28.72 -15.45
C GLU A 184 -11.06 -30.07 -15.23
N LEU A 185 -11.71 -31.13 -15.70
CA LEU A 185 -11.08 -32.43 -15.87
C LEU A 185 -10.49 -32.48 -17.28
N ALA A 186 -9.17 -32.61 -17.37
CA ALA A 186 -8.45 -32.75 -18.62
C ALA A 186 -8.05 -34.21 -18.85
N VAL A 187 -8.37 -34.71 -20.04
CA VAL A 187 -7.91 -36.01 -20.55
C VAL A 187 -6.95 -35.71 -21.71
N ILE A 188 -5.70 -36.11 -21.56
CA ILE A 188 -4.59 -35.74 -22.43
C ILE A 188 -4.06 -37.00 -23.10
N ASP A 189 -4.00 -36.95 -24.42
CA ASP A 189 -3.39 -37.95 -25.28
C ASP A 189 -2.08 -37.39 -25.84
N THR A 190 -0.96 -37.97 -25.38
CA THR A 190 0.42 -37.59 -25.73
C THR A 190 0.98 -38.43 -26.88
N SER A 191 0.15 -39.24 -27.56
CA SER A 191 0.60 -40.08 -28.68
C SER A 191 0.90 -39.30 -29.97
N GLY A 192 0.51 -38.02 -30.04
CA GLY A 192 0.84 -37.13 -31.15
C GLY A 192 2.33 -36.79 -31.22
N LYS A 193 2.88 -36.65 -32.44
CA LYS A 193 4.31 -36.31 -32.63
C LYS A 193 4.63 -34.84 -32.38
N ASP A 194 3.70 -33.96 -32.72
CA ASP A 194 3.93 -32.50 -32.71
C ASP A 194 3.04 -31.77 -31.69
N GLU A 195 1.87 -32.33 -31.33
CA GLU A 195 0.89 -31.72 -30.44
C GLU A 195 0.17 -32.78 -29.60
N ASP A 196 -0.15 -32.43 -28.35
CA ASP A 196 -1.01 -33.23 -27.48
C ASP A 196 -2.48 -32.98 -27.80
N HIS A 197 -3.29 -34.03 -27.86
CA HIS A 197 -4.73 -33.89 -27.98
C HIS A 197 -5.38 -33.86 -26.60
N VAL A 198 -6.17 -32.81 -26.30
CA VAL A 198 -6.74 -32.61 -24.96
C VAL A 198 -8.26 -32.48 -25.04
N VAL A 199 -8.96 -33.40 -24.39
CA VAL A 199 -10.41 -33.32 -24.17
C VAL A 199 -10.64 -32.77 -22.77
N VAL A 200 -11.50 -31.74 -22.66
CA VAL A 200 -11.75 -31.03 -21.40
C VAL A 200 -13.22 -31.15 -21.01
N ILE A 201 -13.47 -31.60 -19.79
CA ILE A 201 -14.80 -31.63 -19.18
C ILE A 201 -14.85 -30.54 -18.09
N PRO A 202 -15.53 -29.41 -18.32
CA PRO A 202 -15.62 -28.35 -17.33
C PRO A 202 -16.51 -28.81 -16.16
N LEU A 203 -15.96 -28.88 -14.95
CA LEU A 203 -16.73 -29.25 -13.75
C LEU A 203 -17.27 -28.02 -13.03
N ASN A 204 -16.46 -26.96 -12.97
CA ASN A 204 -16.84 -25.70 -12.36
C ASN A 204 -16.38 -24.52 -13.23
N VAL A 205 -17.27 -23.55 -13.46
CA VAL A 205 -17.00 -22.35 -14.27
C VAL A 205 -17.34 -21.12 -13.44
N ASN A 206 -16.34 -20.28 -13.15
CA ASN A 206 -16.48 -19.06 -12.34
C ASN A 206 -17.17 -19.32 -10.99
N GLY A 207 -16.76 -20.38 -10.28
CA GLY A 207 -17.32 -20.79 -8.98
C GLY A 207 -18.67 -21.53 -9.06
N ARG A 208 -19.26 -21.69 -10.25
CA ARG A 208 -20.57 -22.35 -10.43
C ARG A 208 -20.42 -23.74 -11.04
N ASP A 209 -21.16 -24.70 -10.48
CA ASP A 209 -21.15 -26.08 -10.95
C ASP A 209 -21.74 -26.19 -12.35
N SER A 210 -21.05 -26.91 -13.22
CA SER A 210 -21.49 -27.17 -14.58
C SER A 210 -22.64 -28.19 -14.62
N SER A 211 -23.24 -28.36 -15.80
CA SER A 211 -24.24 -29.41 -16.03
C SER A 211 -23.65 -30.82 -15.89
N PHE A 212 -22.35 -31.01 -16.12
CA PHE A 212 -21.69 -32.31 -16.04
C PHE A 212 -21.69 -32.90 -14.63
N LEU A 213 -21.75 -32.05 -13.60
CA LEU A 213 -21.87 -32.48 -12.19
C LEU A 213 -23.30 -32.85 -11.78
N ARG A 214 -24.30 -32.60 -12.63
CA ARG A 214 -25.72 -32.84 -12.32
C ARG A 214 -26.30 -34.05 -13.05
N THR A 215 -25.53 -34.63 -13.97
CA THR A 215 -25.93 -35.77 -14.78
C THR A 215 -25.61 -37.07 -14.05
N SER A 216 -26.56 -38.01 -14.05
CA SER A 216 -26.37 -39.36 -13.50
C SER A 216 -25.81 -40.37 -14.51
N GLU A 217 -25.81 -40.01 -15.80
CA GLU A 217 -25.24 -40.84 -16.87
C GLU A 217 -23.75 -40.55 -17.07
N PRO A 218 -22.92 -41.58 -17.34
CA PRO A 218 -21.53 -41.39 -17.69
C PRO A 218 -21.37 -40.51 -18.94
N ILE A 219 -20.46 -39.54 -18.87
CA ILE A 219 -20.17 -38.58 -19.93
C ILE A 219 -19.43 -39.30 -21.06
N GLN A 220 -19.99 -39.27 -22.26
CA GLN A 220 -19.37 -39.78 -23.50
C GLN A 220 -18.92 -38.63 -24.40
N HIS A 221 -17.73 -38.74 -24.97
CA HIS A 221 -17.22 -37.85 -26.03
C HIS A 221 -16.74 -38.69 -27.21
N GLU A 222 -16.85 -38.19 -28.44
CA GLU A 222 -16.48 -38.95 -29.65
C GLU A 222 -14.97 -39.26 -29.71
N ASP A 223 -14.15 -38.34 -29.19
CA ASP A 223 -12.69 -38.48 -29.16
C ASP A 223 -12.14 -39.32 -27.99
N LEU A 224 -13.00 -39.90 -27.15
CA LEU A 224 -12.58 -40.69 -25.98
C LEU A 224 -13.02 -42.16 -26.11
N PRO A 225 -12.10 -43.13 -25.89
CA PRO A 225 -12.44 -44.55 -25.92
C PRO A 225 -13.09 -45.05 -24.62
N PHE A 226 -13.34 -44.16 -23.65
CA PHE A 226 -14.02 -44.46 -22.40
C PHE A 226 -15.05 -43.38 -22.06
N ARG A 227 -16.04 -43.77 -21.25
CA ARG A 227 -16.97 -42.87 -20.58
C ARG A 227 -16.40 -42.41 -19.25
N VAL A 228 -16.75 -41.19 -18.87
CA VAL A 228 -16.31 -40.54 -17.63
C VAL A 228 -17.49 -40.36 -16.69
N GLU A 229 -17.47 -41.05 -15.56
CA GLU A 229 -18.46 -40.92 -14.49
C GLU A 229 -17.86 -40.12 -13.32
N ILE A 230 -18.43 -38.95 -13.02
CA ILE A 230 -18.01 -38.15 -11.86
C ILE A 230 -18.75 -38.67 -10.62
N VAL A 231 -18.07 -39.50 -9.82
CA VAL A 231 -18.66 -40.15 -8.64
C VAL A 231 -18.90 -39.15 -7.52
N ASN A 232 -17.93 -38.27 -7.28
CA ASN A 232 -18.07 -37.17 -6.34
C ASN A 232 -17.13 -36.02 -6.71
N TYR A 233 -17.52 -34.79 -6.38
CA TYR A 233 -16.73 -33.58 -6.62
C TYR A 233 -16.78 -32.66 -5.41
N PHE A 234 -15.60 -32.24 -4.97
CA PHE A 234 -15.39 -31.31 -3.88
C PHE A 234 -14.76 -30.03 -4.43
N LYS A 235 -15.39 -28.87 -4.15
CA LYS A 235 -14.87 -27.55 -4.56
C LYS A 235 -13.57 -27.17 -3.85
N ASN A 236 -13.46 -27.58 -2.59
CA ASN A 236 -12.26 -27.47 -1.79
C ASN A 236 -12.13 -28.75 -0.96
N ALA A 237 -10.97 -29.38 -0.96
CA ALA A 237 -10.75 -30.61 -0.23
C ALA A 237 -9.32 -30.76 0.28
N ARG A 238 -9.20 -31.38 1.46
CA ARG A 238 -7.93 -31.85 2.00
C ARG A 238 -7.78 -33.34 1.69
N ILE A 239 -6.61 -33.70 1.18
CA ILE A 239 -6.27 -35.10 0.88
C ILE A 239 -5.49 -35.68 2.06
N ARG A 240 -5.92 -36.85 2.53
CA ARG A 240 -5.22 -37.61 3.58
C ARG A 240 -5.24 -39.10 3.28
N LYS A 241 -4.34 -39.83 3.93
CA LYS A 241 -4.38 -41.30 3.92
C LYS A 241 -5.59 -41.77 4.73
N ALA A 242 -6.27 -42.83 4.26
CA ALA A 242 -7.33 -43.46 5.02
C ALA A 242 -6.77 -44.06 6.33
N GLU A 243 -7.51 -43.91 7.43
CA GLU A 243 -7.11 -44.38 8.76
C GLU A 243 -8.12 -45.40 9.32
N GLY A 244 -7.64 -46.39 10.07
CA GLY A 244 -8.49 -47.42 10.70
C GLY A 244 -9.30 -48.23 9.70
N ASP A 245 -10.63 -48.27 9.89
CA ASP A 245 -11.58 -49.03 9.07
C ASP A 245 -12.18 -48.21 7.90
N GLU A 246 -11.64 -47.02 7.61
CA GLU A 246 -12.09 -46.19 6.49
C GLU A 246 -11.83 -46.87 5.14
N THR A 247 -12.85 -46.90 4.27
CA THR A 247 -12.73 -47.48 2.92
C THR A 247 -12.58 -46.35 1.89
N SER A 248 -11.47 -46.39 1.13
CA SER A 248 -11.26 -45.46 0.01
C SER A 248 -12.03 -45.95 -1.23
N PRO A 249 -12.77 -45.07 -1.94
CA PRO A 249 -13.43 -45.42 -3.20
C PRO A 249 -12.44 -45.53 -4.38
N VAL A 250 -11.16 -45.22 -4.16
CA VAL A 250 -10.10 -45.25 -5.19
C VAL A 250 -9.67 -46.69 -5.43
N THR A 251 -9.74 -47.14 -6.68
CA THR A 251 -9.40 -48.52 -7.08
C THR A 251 -8.23 -48.60 -8.06
N ALA A 252 -7.76 -47.47 -8.59
CA ALA A 252 -6.65 -47.39 -9.53
C ALA A 252 -5.86 -46.08 -9.36
N GLY A 253 -4.64 -46.03 -9.91
CA GLY A 253 -3.76 -44.85 -9.90
C GLY A 253 -2.82 -44.75 -8.69
N GLY A 254 -2.02 -43.69 -8.64
CA GLY A 254 -1.05 -43.42 -7.58
C GLY A 254 -1.67 -43.03 -6.24
N SER A 255 -2.96 -42.71 -6.24
CA SER A 255 -3.70 -42.22 -5.07
C SER A 255 -4.46 -43.33 -4.30
N ILE A 256 -4.16 -44.62 -4.53
CA ILE A 256 -4.77 -45.73 -3.79
C ILE A 256 -4.53 -45.61 -2.28
N GLY A 257 -5.59 -45.76 -1.49
CA GLY A 257 -5.54 -45.63 -0.03
C GLY A 257 -5.62 -44.20 0.50
N TYR A 258 -5.78 -43.20 -0.38
CA TYR A 258 -6.08 -41.82 -0.01
C TYR A 258 -7.58 -41.52 -0.12
N ILE A 259 -8.02 -40.53 0.65
CA ILE A 259 -9.37 -39.98 0.62
C ILE A 259 -9.34 -38.45 0.64
N ALA A 260 -10.36 -37.85 0.04
CA ALA A 260 -10.62 -36.41 0.04
C ALA A 260 -11.72 -36.07 1.06
N ASP A 261 -11.39 -35.21 2.02
CA ASP A 261 -12.35 -34.60 2.94
C ASP A 261 -12.75 -33.23 2.40
N ALA A 262 -14.05 -32.94 2.36
CA ALA A 262 -14.55 -31.62 2.00
C ALA A 262 -14.09 -30.55 3.00
N GLU A 263 -13.47 -29.48 2.51
CA GLU A 263 -13.20 -28.29 3.30
C GLU A 263 -14.13 -27.15 2.91
N ARG A 264 -14.23 -26.15 3.78
CA ARG A 264 -15.02 -24.95 3.49
C ARG A 264 -14.32 -24.21 2.34
N ALA A 265 -15.04 -24.03 1.23
CA ALA A 265 -14.59 -23.16 0.15
C ALA A 265 -14.55 -21.69 0.62
N SER A 266 -13.52 -20.97 0.21
CA SER A 266 -13.36 -19.54 0.50
C SER A 266 -14.56 -18.74 -0.02
N SER A 267 -15.03 -17.81 0.79
CA SER A 267 -16.13 -16.91 0.43
C SER A 267 -15.69 -15.73 -0.45
N GLY A 268 -14.39 -15.62 -0.74
CA GLY A 268 -13.78 -14.49 -1.45
C GLY A 268 -13.68 -13.19 -0.62
N ALA A 269 -14.27 -13.16 0.56
CA ALA A 269 -14.10 -12.10 1.57
C ALA A 269 -13.12 -12.50 2.69
N ASP A 270 -12.57 -13.71 2.61
CA ASP A 270 -11.65 -14.25 3.60
C ASP A 270 -10.26 -13.63 3.41
N SER A 271 -9.67 -13.14 4.51
CA SER A 271 -8.42 -12.37 4.48
C SER A 271 -7.16 -13.22 4.28
N SER A 272 -7.29 -14.56 4.24
CA SER A 272 -6.15 -15.47 4.09
C SER A 272 -5.56 -15.48 2.68
N GLY A 273 -6.37 -15.16 1.65
CA GLY A 273 -5.92 -15.21 0.26
C GLY A 273 -5.58 -16.63 -0.22
N GLU A 274 -6.00 -17.65 0.51
CA GLU A 274 -5.78 -19.06 0.17
C GLU A 274 -6.60 -19.45 -1.07
N VAL A 275 -6.00 -20.32 -1.89
CA VAL A 275 -6.63 -20.85 -3.10
C VAL A 275 -7.32 -22.16 -2.75
N ASP A 276 -8.60 -22.27 -3.09
CA ASP A 276 -9.34 -23.52 -2.94
C ASP A 276 -8.80 -24.57 -3.93
N PHE A 277 -8.53 -25.78 -3.43
CA PHE A 277 -8.08 -26.90 -4.25
C PHE A 277 -9.16 -27.97 -4.33
N ALA A 278 -9.72 -28.15 -5.52
CA ALA A 278 -10.74 -29.14 -5.77
C ALA A 278 -10.17 -30.56 -5.84
N ALA A 279 -11.03 -31.53 -5.49
CA ALA A 279 -10.79 -32.95 -5.66
C ALA A 279 -12.03 -33.64 -6.23
N ALA A 280 -11.84 -34.70 -7.01
CA ALA A 280 -12.92 -35.47 -7.60
C ALA A 280 -12.59 -36.97 -7.56
N TYR A 281 -13.59 -37.78 -7.24
CA TYR A 281 -13.56 -39.20 -7.54
C TYR A 281 -14.14 -39.40 -8.93
N VAL A 282 -13.33 -39.93 -9.86
CA VAL A 282 -13.72 -40.09 -11.26
C VAL A 282 -13.53 -41.55 -11.64
N LYS A 283 -14.59 -42.15 -12.17
CA LYS A 283 -14.58 -43.52 -12.66
C LYS A 283 -14.57 -43.52 -14.19
N PHE A 284 -13.65 -44.29 -14.77
CA PHE A 284 -13.53 -44.45 -16.21
C PHE A 284 -14.07 -45.82 -16.62
N ILE A 285 -14.84 -45.86 -17.71
CA ILE A 285 -15.49 -47.09 -18.20
C ILE A 285 -15.19 -47.23 -19.69
N ASP A 286 -14.50 -48.30 -20.08
CA ASP A 286 -14.19 -48.57 -21.48
C ASP A 286 -15.48 -48.70 -22.32
N THR A 287 -15.52 -48.03 -23.47
CA THR A 287 -16.66 -48.07 -24.39
C THR A 287 -16.76 -49.37 -25.16
N ALA A 288 -15.64 -50.04 -25.44
CA ALA A 288 -15.61 -51.26 -26.23
C ALA A 288 -16.01 -52.48 -25.39
N SER A 289 -15.46 -52.61 -24.18
CA SER A 289 -15.71 -53.76 -23.31
C SER A 289 -16.79 -53.56 -22.25
N ASP A 290 -17.28 -52.33 -22.05
CA ASP A 290 -18.19 -51.95 -20.96
C ASP A 290 -17.62 -52.22 -19.55
N LYS A 291 -16.30 -52.46 -19.45
CA LYS A 291 -15.62 -52.73 -18.17
C LYS A 291 -15.12 -51.44 -17.52
N SER A 292 -15.10 -51.44 -16.18
CA SER A 292 -14.52 -50.35 -15.40
C SER A 292 -12.99 -50.37 -15.50
N LEU A 293 -12.40 -49.26 -15.93
CA LEU A 293 -10.95 -49.03 -15.95
C LEU A 293 -10.42 -48.59 -14.57
N GLY A 294 -11.31 -48.27 -13.64
CA GLY A 294 -10.99 -47.93 -12.25
C GLY A 294 -11.59 -46.61 -11.81
N THR A 295 -11.59 -46.38 -10.51
CA THR A 295 -11.96 -45.12 -9.87
C THR A 295 -10.69 -44.45 -9.36
N TYR A 296 -10.48 -43.21 -9.80
CA TYR A 296 -9.29 -42.41 -9.50
C TYR A 296 -9.68 -41.24 -8.60
N LEU A 297 -8.78 -40.87 -7.68
CA LEU A 297 -8.87 -39.61 -6.95
C LEU A 297 -8.01 -38.58 -7.70
N LEU A 298 -8.66 -37.62 -8.35
CA LEU A 298 -8.00 -36.53 -9.05
C LEU A 298 -8.06 -35.28 -8.19
N THR A 299 -6.91 -34.64 -7.96
CA THR A 299 -6.81 -33.42 -7.14
C THR A 299 -5.99 -32.35 -7.85
N GLN A 300 -6.43 -31.10 -7.72
CA GLN A 300 -5.70 -29.96 -8.26
C GLN A 300 -4.31 -29.81 -7.63
N VAL A 301 -4.13 -30.26 -6.38
CA VAL A 301 -2.83 -30.22 -5.68
C VAL A 301 -1.76 -31.01 -6.45
N LEU A 302 -2.11 -32.19 -6.96
CA LEU A 302 -1.19 -33.00 -7.77
C LEU A 302 -0.99 -32.38 -9.15
N SER A 303 -2.07 -31.89 -9.78
CA SER A 303 -1.97 -31.26 -11.10
C SER A 303 -1.10 -30.00 -11.12
N GLU A 304 -1.06 -29.25 -10.01
CA GLU A 304 -0.21 -28.06 -9.87
C GLU A 304 1.26 -28.42 -9.61
N GLN A 305 1.55 -29.68 -9.28
CA GLN A 305 2.90 -30.25 -9.27
C GLN A 305 3.23 -30.98 -10.58
N GLU A 306 2.43 -30.74 -11.63
CA GLU A 306 2.54 -31.40 -12.95
C GLU A 306 2.40 -32.94 -12.88
N ILE A 307 1.73 -33.46 -11.84
CA ILE A 307 1.43 -34.88 -11.68
C ILE A 307 0.02 -35.14 -12.23
N ALA A 308 -0.06 -36.01 -13.24
CA ALA A 308 -1.31 -36.53 -13.79
C ALA A 308 -1.41 -38.04 -13.50
N GLU A 309 -2.63 -38.55 -13.34
CA GLU A 309 -2.88 -39.99 -13.23
C GLU A 309 -2.93 -40.60 -14.64
N GLU A 310 -2.64 -41.90 -14.75
CA GLU A 310 -2.61 -42.61 -16.03
C GLU A 310 -3.79 -43.60 -16.11
N VAL A 311 -4.54 -43.50 -17.21
CA VAL A 311 -5.63 -44.42 -17.55
C VAL A 311 -5.21 -45.19 -18.80
N VAL A 312 -5.00 -46.49 -18.65
CA VAL A 312 -4.64 -47.39 -19.75
C VAL A 312 -5.92 -47.99 -20.32
N VAL A 313 -6.04 -47.97 -21.65
CA VAL A 313 -7.18 -48.51 -22.39
C VAL A 313 -6.67 -49.62 -23.32
N GLY A 314 -7.32 -50.78 -23.28
CA GLY A 314 -6.83 -52.02 -23.91
C GLY A 314 -6.21 -52.97 -22.89
N ASP A 315 -5.89 -54.20 -23.31
CA ASP A 315 -5.19 -55.16 -22.44
C ASP A 315 -3.74 -54.72 -22.25
N GLU A 316 -3.28 -54.69 -20.99
CA GLU A 316 -1.97 -54.19 -20.55
C GLU A 316 -0.78 -54.89 -21.25
N ASP A 317 -0.99 -56.12 -21.74
CA ASP A 317 -0.01 -56.95 -22.47
C ASP A 317 -0.19 -56.92 -24.01
N SER A 318 -1.06 -56.05 -24.54
CA SER A 318 -1.33 -55.94 -25.99
C SER A 318 -0.62 -54.73 -26.62
N ASP A 319 -0.13 -54.91 -27.86
CA ASP A 319 0.43 -53.83 -28.69
C ASP A 319 -0.58 -52.72 -29.04
N GLU A 320 -1.87 -52.91 -28.68
CA GLU A 320 -2.96 -51.95 -28.91
C GLU A 320 -3.31 -51.12 -27.66
N SER A 321 -2.61 -51.32 -26.54
CA SER A 321 -2.85 -50.52 -25.33
C SER A 321 -2.46 -49.05 -25.51
N LYS A 322 -3.32 -48.14 -25.06
CA LYS A 322 -3.09 -46.70 -25.15
C LYS A 322 -3.30 -46.02 -23.80
N THR A 323 -2.31 -45.23 -23.40
CA THR A 323 -2.32 -44.49 -22.12
C THR A 323 -2.84 -43.07 -22.34
N TYR A 324 -3.74 -42.65 -21.46
CA TYR A 324 -4.25 -41.28 -21.38
C TYR A 324 -3.87 -40.69 -20.02
N HIS A 325 -3.32 -39.48 -20.02
CA HIS A 325 -3.07 -38.76 -18.77
C HIS A 325 -4.31 -37.98 -18.37
N VAL A 326 -4.77 -38.16 -17.13
CA VAL A 326 -5.97 -37.50 -16.60
C VAL A 326 -5.61 -36.64 -15.40
N ALA A 327 -6.10 -35.41 -15.40
CA ALA A 327 -5.84 -34.46 -14.32
C ALA A 327 -7.05 -33.56 -14.07
N LEU A 328 -7.39 -33.39 -12.80
CA LEU A 328 -8.27 -32.31 -12.36
C LEU A 328 -7.41 -31.07 -12.17
N ARG A 329 -7.60 -30.03 -12.99
CA ARG A 329 -6.74 -28.84 -13.03
C ARG A 329 -7.54 -27.55 -13.07
N PHE A 330 -6.89 -26.42 -12.79
CA PHE A 330 -7.48 -25.11 -13.10
C PHE A 330 -7.67 -24.97 -14.60
N ARG A 331 -8.73 -24.26 -15.01
CA ARG A 331 -8.99 -24.01 -16.42
C ARG A 331 -7.80 -23.31 -17.07
N ARG A 332 -7.29 -23.86 -18.16
CA ARG A 332 -6.19 -23.27 -18.94
C ARG A 332 -6.73 -22.51 -20.14
N ASP A 333 -6.33 -21.25 -20.27
CA ASP A 333 -6.57 -20.43 -21.47
C ASP A 333 -5.24 -20.26 -22.22
N TYR A 334 -5.07 -21.01 -23.31
CA TYR A 334 -3.87 -20.97 -24.16
C TYR A 334 -3.78 -19.66 -24.96
N LYS A 335 -2.54 -19.21 -25.18
CA LYS A 335 -2.19 -17.93 -25.81
C LYS A 335 -1.38 -18.16 -27.09
N PRO A 336 -1.46 -17.25 -28.07
CA PRO A 336 -0.64 -17.28 -29.28
C PRO A 336 0.81 -16.81 -29.04
N TYR A 337 1.20 -16.56 -27.78
CA TYR A 337 2.53 -16.15 -27.37
C TYR A 337 3.00 -17.01 -26.19
N SER A 338 4.31 -17.05 -25.98
CA SER A 338 4.93 -17.75 -24.87
C SER A 338 5.83 -16.82 -24.05
N LEU A 339 5.97 -17.15 -22.78
CA LEU A 339 6.89 -16.55 -21.83
C LEU A 339 7.85 -17.64 -21.36
N HIS A 340 9.14 -17.43 -21.60
CA HIS A 340 10.20 -18.26 -21.04
C HIS A 340 10.83 -17.54 -19.86
N LEU A 341 10.87 -18.16 -18.68
CA LEU A 341 11.49 -17.55 -17.49
C LEU A 341 13.00 -17.77 -17.53
N VAL A 342 13.76 -16.68 -17.69
CA VAL A 342 15.22 -16.70 -17.69
C VAL A 342 15.75 -16.69 -16.25
N ASP A 343 15.22 -15.79 -15.42
CA ASP A 343 15.66 -15.57 -14.04
C ASP A 343 14.50 -14.96 -13.24
N VAL A 344 14.38 -15.32 -11.97
CA VAL A 344 13.48 -14.65 -11.03
C VAL A 344 14.30 -14.27 -9.81
N ARG A 345 14.00 -13.11 -9.20
CA ARG A 345 14.70 -12.66 -8.00
C ARG A 345 13.74 -12.11 -6.98
N LYS A 346 14.06 -12.41 -5.72
CA LYS A 346 13.49 -11.78 -4.54
C LYS A 346 14.60 -11.04 -3.80
N ASP A 347 14.57 -9.71 -3.87
CA ASP A 347 15.45 -8.87 -3.05
C ASP A 347 14.70 -8.49 -1.77
N ASP A 348 15.26 -8.81 -0.61
CA ASP A 348 14.71 -8.39 0.69
C ASP A 348 15.28 -7.04 1.13
N TYR A 349 14.54 -6.33 1.99
CA TYR A 349 15.15 -5.22 2.70
C TYR A 349 16.22 -5.76 3.66
N MET A 350 17.38 -5.11 3.67
CA MET A 350 18.51 -5.51 4.50
C MET A 350 18.11 -5.68 5.98
N GLY A 351 18.52 -6.81 6.56
CA GLY A 351 18.18 -7.18 7.93
C GLY A 351 16.74 -7.63 8.16
N THR A 352 15.99 -7.94 7.11
CA THR A 352 14.61 -8.45 7.20
C THR A 352 14.35 -9.55 6.17
N SER A 353 13.29 -10.32 6.40
CA SER A 353 12.69 -11.24 5.43
C SER A 353 11.63 -10.56 4.53
N THR A 354 11.44 -9.26 4.72
CA THR A 354 10.44 -8.46 4.01
C THR A 354 10.93 -8.16 2.59
N PRO A 355 10.15 -8.57 1.56
CA PRO A 355 10.51 -8.31 0.17
C PRO A 355 10.56 -6.81 -0.13
N ARG A 356 11.69 -6.37 -0.69
CA ARG A 356 11.87 -5.04 -1.28
C ARG A 356 11.51 -5.02 -2.75
N ASN A 357 11.86 -6.07 -3.48
CA ASN A 357 11.62 -6.19 -4.90
C ASN A 357 11.43 -7.65 -5.28
N TYR A 358 10.46 -7.88 -6.16
CA TYR A 358 10.34 -9.11 -6.91
C TYR A 358 10.48 -8.77 -8.37
N SER A 359 11.30 -9.53 -9.09
CA SER A 359 11.45 -9.35 -10.53
C SER A 359 11.60 -10.67 -11.26
N SER A 360 11.02 -10.75 -12.44
CA SER A 360 11.21 -11.85 -13.38
C SER A 360 11.69 -11.32 -14.71
N GLU A 361 12.78 -11.91 -15.19
CA GLU A 361 13.30 -11.70 -16.54
C GLU A 361 12.72 -12.80 -17.43
N VAL A 362 11.84 -12.40 -18.34
CA VAL A 362 11.14 -13.31 -19.24
C VAL A 362 11.49 -13.01 -20.68
N TRP A 363 11.61 -14.05 -21.48
CA TRP A 363 11.72 -13.93 -22.93
C TRP A 363 10.33 -14.09 -23.54
N LEU A 364 9.81 -13.02 -24.17
CA LEU A 364 8.49 -12.99 -24.79
C LEU A 364 8.62 -13.31 -26.28
N VAL A 365 7.88 -14.30 -26.75
CA VAL A 365 7.79 -14.67 -28.17
C VAL A 365 6.33 -14.69 -28.61
N ASP A 366 5.99 -13.90 -29.63
CA ASP A 366 4.69 -13.93 -30.32
C ASP A 366 4.91 -13.92 -31.84
N PRO A 367 4.83 -15.09 -32.50
CA PRO A 367 5.00 -15.19 -33.95
C PRO A 367 3.91 -14.43 -34.73
N THR A 368 2.70 -14.30 -34.18
CA THR A 368 1.57 -13.64 -34.85
C THR A 368 1.76 -12.12 -34.93
N ARG A 369 2.54 -11.56 -34.00
CA ARG A 369 2.86 -10.12 -33.94
C ARG A 369 4.31 -9.80 -34.30
N GLY A 370 5.14 -10.80 -34.61
CA GLY A 370 6.56 -10.62 -34.89
C GLY A 370 7.37 -10.15 -33.69
N GLU A 371 6.94 -10.48 -32.46
CA GLU A 371 7.62 -10.07 -31.23
C GLU A 371 8.56 -11.18 -30.75
N ASN A 372 9.79 -10.80 -30.43
CA ASN A 372 10.80 -11.68 -29.88
C ASN A 372 11.82 -10.85 -29.09
N ARG A 373 11.63 -10.72 -27.77
CA ARG A 373 12.45 -9.83 -26.94
C ARG A 373 12.48 -10.22 -25.46
N PRO A 374 13.56 -9.88 -24.75
CA PRO A 374 13.57 -9.95 -23.29
C PRO A 374 12.68 -8.85 -22.70
N VAL A 375 12.04 -9.17 -21.58
CA VAL A 375 11.19 -8.28 -20.80
C VAL A 375 11.46 -8.52 -19.33
N LYS A 376 11.66 -7.44 -18.57
CA LYS A 376 11.72 -7.52 -17.12
C LYS A 376 10.38 -7.08 -16.53
N ILE A 377 9.76 -7.96 -15.76
CA ILE A 377 8.55 -7.71 -15.00
C ILE A 377 8.97 -7.53 -13.55
N TRP A 378 8.62 -6.41 -12.91
CA TRP A 378 8.95 -6.22 -11.50
C TRP A 378 7.88 -5.45 -10.75
N MET A 379 8.01 -5.33 -9.43
CA MET A 379 7.02 -4.65 -8.60
C MET A 379 6.65 -3.25 -9.12
N ASN A 380 5.36 -2.98 -9.27
CA ASN A 380 4.79 -1.75 -9.84
C ASN A 380 5.17 -1.46 -11.31
N ASN A 381 5.87 -2.37 -12.00
CA ASN A 381 6.24 -2.25 -13.41
C ASN A 381 5.84 -3.54 -14.15
N PRO A 382 4.53 -3.74 -14.36
CA PRO A 382 4.01 -4.94 -15.02
C PRO A 382 4.30 -4.92 -16.53
N LEU A 383 4.38 -6.11 -17.13
CA LEU A 383 4.30 -6.25 -18.59
C LEU A 383 2.85 -6.03 -19.02
N ARG A 384 2.65 -5.24 -20.08
CA ARG A 384 1.35 -5.06 -20.73
C ARG A 384 1.47 -5.52 -22.17
N PHE A 385 0.82 -6.62 -22.50
CA PHE A 385 0.95 -7.27 -23.80
C PHE A 385 -0.36 -7.94 -24.19
N ALA A 386 -0.72 -7.88 -25.48
CA ALA A 386 -1.94 -8.50 -26.03
C ALA A 386 -3.25 -8.24 -25.26
N GLY A 387 -3.43 -7.03 -24.71
CA GLY A 387 -4.61 -6.64 -23.92
C GLY A 387 -4.61 -7.14 -22.47
N GLU A 388 -3.56 -7.85 -22.05
CA GLU A 388 -3.36 -8.39 -20.71
C GLU A 388 -2.28 -7.59 -19.95
N THR A 389 -2.37 -7.59 -18.62
CA THR A 389 -1.33 -7.03 -17.75
C THR A 389 -0.83 -8.10 -16.79
N PHE A 390 0.48 -8.33 -16.79
CA PHE A 390 1.19 -9.33 -16.02
C PHE A 390 1.88 -8.65 -14.84
N TYR A 391 1.34 -8.86 -13.64
CA TYR A 391 1.88 -8.35 -12.39
C TYR A 391 2.67 -9.43 -11.68
N GLN A 392 3.80 -9.05 -11.10
CA GLN A 392 4.50 -9.91 -10.17
C GLN A 392 3.64 -10.13 -8.92
N SER A 393 3.25 -11.38 -8.66
CA SER A 393 2.32 -11.74 -7.59
C SER A 393 2.90 -12.69 -6.55
N GLY A 394 3.93 -13.46 -6.89
CA GLY A 394 4.57 -14.37 -5.96
C GLY A 394 5.95 -14.84 -6.41
N TYR A 395 6.65 -15.41 -5.45
CA TYR A 395 7.95 -16.06 -5.58
C TYR A 395 7.99 -17.23 -4.62
N ARG A 396 8.41 -18.39 -5.10
CA ARG A 396 8.61 -19.59 -4.28
C ARG A 396 9.79 -20.39 -4.82
N VAL A 397 10.38 -21.19 -3.96
CA VAL A 397 11.44 -22.12 -4.33
C VAL A 397 10.88 -23.53 -4.20
N ASP A 398 11.05 -24.35 -5.23
CA ASP A 398 10.68 -25.76 -5.15
C ASP A 398 11.56 -26.45 -4.10
N PRO A 399 10.99 -27.04 -3.04
CA PRO A 399 11.78 -27.64 -1.96
C PRO A 399 12.51 -28.93 -2.35
N ARG A 400 12.13 -29.58 -3.46
CA ARG A 400 12.77 -30.81 -3.97
C ARG A 400 13.86 -30.50 -4.98
N LEU A 401 13.58 -29.60 -5.93
CA LEU A 401 14.47 -29.28 -7.04
C LEU A 401 15.36 -28.07 -6.78
N GLY A 402 15.03 -27.24 -5.77
CA GLY A 402 15.73 -25.99 -5.47
C GLY A 402 15.54 -24.91 -6.53
N LYS A 403 14.68 -25.13 -7.53
CA LYS A 403 14.41 -24.18 -8.61
C LYS A 403 13.52 -23.06 -8.13
N GLU A 404 13.79 -21.85 -8.61
CA GLU A 404 12.97 -20.69 -8.31
C GLU A 404 11.77 -20.62 -9.26
N ILE A 405 10.63 -20.17 -8.73
CA ILE A 405 9.36 -20.12 -9.44
C ILE A 405 8.77 -18.73 -9.29
N THR A 406 8.35 -18.17 -10.42
CA THR A 406 7.60 -16.92 -10.45
C THR A 406 6.12 -17.17 -10.58
N ASP A 407 5.34 -16.33 -9.90
CA ASP A 407 3.90 -16.27 -10.09
C ASP A 407 3.50 -14.90 -10.63
N LEU A 408 2.93 -14.89 -11.83
CA LEU A 408 2.43 -13.71 -12.50
C LEU A 408 0.90 -13.69 -12.45
N GLN A 409 0.33 -12.66 -11.84
CA GLN A 409 -1.10 -12.39 -11.95
C GLN A 409 -1.38 -11.72 -13.29
N VAL A 410 -2.26 -12.30 -14.08
CA VAL A 410 -2.62 -11.84 -15.42
C VAL A 410 -4.04 -11.31 -15.41
N VAL A 411 -4.18 -10.02 -15.68
CA VAL A 411 -5.46 -9.32 -15.62
C VAL A 411 -5.83 -8.77 -16.99
N LYS A 412 -7.03 -9.12 -17.46
CA LYS A 412 -7.74 -8.38 -18.51
C LYS A 412 -8.64 -7.37 -17.84
N ASN A 413 -8.26 -6.09 -17.87
CA ASN A 413 -9.04 -5.03 -17.23
C ASN A 413 -9.76 -4.18 -18.28
N TYR A 414 -11.03 -4.50 -18.49
CA TYR A 414 -11.91 -3.74 -19.38
C TYR A 414 -12.46 -2.55 -18.61
N GLY A 415 -12.02 -1.34 -18.97
CA GLY A 415 -12.48 -0.12 -18.30
C GLY A 415 -11.61 0.34 -17.13
N TRP A 416 -10.34 -0.08 -17.06
CA TRP A 416 -9.37 0.40 -16.06
C TRP A 416 -9.25 1.93 -15.97
N MET A 417 -9.61 2.65 -17.04
CA MET A 417 -9.58 4.11 -17.07
C MET A 417 -10.84 4.77 -16.49
N ILE A 418 -11.92 4.02 -16.26
CA ILE A 418 -13.18 4.54 -15.71
C ILE A 418 -12.97 5.16 -14.33
N PRO A 419 -12.27 4.51 -13.37
CA PRO A 419 -11.99 5.12 -12.08
C PRO A 419 -11.20 6.43 -12.21
N TYR A 420 -10.18 6.48 -13.09
CA TYR A 420 -9.38 7.69 -13.32
C TYR A 420 -10.25 8.84 -13.85
N VAL A 421 -11.08 8.57 -14.84
CA VAL A 421 -11.97 9.59 -15.45
C VAL A 421 -13.03 10.02 -14.45
N ALA A 422 -13.70 9.09 -13.75
CA ALA A 422 -14.69 9.39 -12.73
C ALA A 422 -14.11 10.25 -11.60
N CYS A 423 -12.93 9.89 -11.07
CA CYS A 423 -12.24 10.68 -10.06
C CYS A 423 -11.92 12.08 -10.56
N MET A 424 -11.44 12.24 -11.80
CA MET A 424 -11.18 13.57 -12.36
C MET A 424 -12.45 14.40 -12.57
N LEU A 425 -13.56 13.80 -13.01
CA LEU A 425 -14.86 14.47 -13.05
C LEU A 425 -15.30 14.94 -11.66
N ALA A 426 -15.11 14.10 -10.63
CA ALA A 426 -15.42 14.45 -9.24
C ALA A 426 -14.54 15.62 -8.74
N VAL A 427 -13.23 15.59 -9.01
CA VAL A 427 -12.29 16.68 -8.67
C VAL A 427 -12.70 17.98 -9.35
N VAL A 428 -12.96 17.96 -10.67
CA VAL A 428 -13.41 19.14 -11.42
C VAL A 428 -14.74 19.66 -10.88
N GLY A 429 -15.69 18.77 -10.62
CA GLY A 429 -17.00 19.13 -10.06
C GLY A 429 -16.92 19.71 -8.65
N MET A 430 -16.08 19.13 -7.79
CA MET A 430 -15.83 19.59 -6.42
C MET A 430 -15.13 20.95 -6.41
N LEU A 431 -14.09 21.12 -7.22
CA LEU A 431 -13.38 22.39 -7.36
C LEU A 431 -14.34 23.49 -7.82
N ALA A 432 -15.16 23.22 -8.84
CA ALA A 432 -16.16 24.15 -9.32
C ALA A 432 -17.21 24.47 -8.24
N HIS A 433 -17.71 23.46 -7.53
CA HIS A 433 -18.72 23.63 -6.48
C HIS A 433 -18.20 24.45 -5.29
N PHE A 434 -17.00 24.10 -4.79
CA PHE A 434 -16.33 24.81 -3.71
C PHE A 434 -16.08 26.27 -4.10
N THR A 435 -15.48 26.48 -5.27
CA THR A 435 -15.20 27.81 -5.81
C THR A 435 -16.46 28.68 -5.90
N MET A 436 -17.53 28.16 -6.51
CA MET A 436 -18.81 28.88 -6.60
C MET A 436 -19.43 29.16 -5.23
N THR A 437 -19.17 28.34 -4.22
CA THR A 437 -19.70 28.54 -2.86
C THR A 437 -18.87 29.57 -2.09
N LEU A 438 -17.55 29.51 -2.23
CA LEU A 438 -16.62 30.44 -1.62
C LEU A 438 -16.82 31.86 -2.13
N VAL A 439 -16.95 32.05 -3.45
CA VAL A 439 -17.25 33.38 -4.03
C VAL A 439 -18.52 33.95 -3.46
N ARG A 440 -19.59 33.15 -3.37
CA ARG A 440 -20.87 33.61 -2.81
C ARG A 440 -20.75 33.99 -1.34
N TYR A 441 -19.96 33.24 -0.57
CA TYR A 441 -19.69 33.57 0.81
C TYR A 441 -18.93 34.90 0.93
N ILE A 442 -17.89 35.11 0.12
CA ILE A 442 -17.12 36.36 0.08
C ILE A 442 -18.00 37.53 -0.36
N GLU A 443 -18.76 37.39 -1.44
CA GLU A 443 -19.71 38.42 -1.92
C GLU A 443 -20.75 38.78 -0.85
N ARG A 444 -21.25 37.78 -0.11
CA ARG A 444 -22.19 38.00 0.99
C ARG A 444 -21.52 38.74 2.15
N ALA A 445 -20.34 38.30 2.57
CA ALA A 445 -19.59 38.93 3.67
C ALA A 445 -19.25 40.39 3.35
N GLN A 446 -18.86 40.67 2.09
CA GLN A 446 -18.63 42.03 1.62
C GLN A 446 -19.89 42.88 1.69
N ARG A 447 -21.04 42.41 1.16
CA ARG A 447 -22.32 43.14 1.23
C ARG A 447 -22.74 43.44 2.67
N GLU A 448 -22.56 42.49 3.58
CA GLU A 448 -22.87 42.68 5.00
C GLU A 448 -21.94 43.73 5.64
N SER A 449 -20.65 43.73 5.29
CA SER A 449 -19.69 44.76 5.76
C SER A 449 -20.02 46.16 5.24
N THR A 450 -20.36 46.30 3.95
CA THR A 450 -20.77 47.58 3.35
C THR A 450 -22.07 48.08 3.98
N SER A 451 -23.04 47.18 4.21
CA SER A 451 -24.31 47.54 4.84
C SER A 451 -24.12 48.04 6.28
N ARG A 452 -23.23 47.41 7.05
CA ARG A 452 -22.86 47.89 8.40
C ARG A 452 -22.14 49.23 8.37
N ALA A 453 -21.24 49.45 7.41
CA ALA A 453 -20.54 50.73 7.24
C ALA A 453 -21.51 51.87 6.89
N ILE A 454 -22.48 51.63 5.99
CA ILE A 454 -23.53 52.60 5.64
C ILE A 454 -24.44 52.90 6.85
N ALA A 455 -24.83 51.87 7.61
CA ALA A 455 -25.64 52.04 8.82
C ALA A 455 -24.89 52.82 9.91
N GLY A 456 -23.60 52.54 10.11
CA GLY A 456 -22.73 53.27 11.04
C GLY A 456 -22.57 54.74 10.67
N ASN A 457 -22.29 55.04 9.39
CA ASN A 457 -22.21 56.44 8.93
C ASN A 457 -23.54 57.17 9.06
N SER A 458 -24.67 56.49 8.83
CA SER A 458 -26.00 57.09 9.01
C SER A 458 -26.30 57.44 10.47
N GLN A 459 -25.83 56.62 11.42
CA GLN A 459 -25.93 56.89 12.86
C GLN A 459 -25.02 58.02 13.33
N VAL A 460 -23.81 58.12 12.77
CA VAL A 460 -22.88 59.23 13.07
C VAL A 460 -23.44 60.56 12.57
N ILE A 461 -24.00 60.59 11.35
CA ILE A 461 -24.68 61.78 10.81
C ILE A 461 -25.89 62.16 11.66
N ALA A 462 -26.69 61.18 12.10
CA ALA A 462 -27.83 61.43 13.00
C ALA A 462 -27.39 61.94 14.39
N ALA A 463 -26.25 61.49 14.91
CA ALA A 463 -25.68 61.95 16.17
C ALA A 463 -25.12 63.37 16.06
N GLN A 464 -24.46 63.72 14.94
CA GLN A 464 -24.00 65.09 14.67
C GLN A 464 -25.15 66.08 14.53
N LEU A 465 -26.24 65.69 13.85
CA LEU A 465 -27.46 66.51 13.78
C LEU A 465 -28.15 66.68 15.15
N ALA A 466 -28.00 65.72 16.08
CA ALA A 466 -28.53 65.82 17.43
C ALA A 466 -27.64 66.64 18.39
N ASP A 467 -26.34 66.76 18.10
CA ASP A 467 -25.41 67.62 18.84
C ASP A 467 -25.49 69.09 18.37
N ASP A 468 -25.77 69.33 17.08
CA ASP A 468 -26.07 70.68 16.56
C ASP A 468 -27.38 71.26 17.17
N ASP A 469 -28.33 70.41 17.55
CA ASP A 469 -29.57 70.82 18.25
C ASP A 469 -29.32 71.21 19.73
N LYS A 470 -28.14 70.88 20.28
CA LYS A 470 -27.75 71.23 21.67
C LYS A 470 -26.89 72.49 21.78
N SER A 471 -26.41 73.06 20.68
CA SER A 471 -25.52 74.23 20.69
C SER A 471 -26.18 75.57 20.33
N SER A 472 -27.51 75.65 20.16
CA SER A 472 -28.21 76.93 19.98
C SER A 472 -29.30 77.19 21.03
N HIS A 473 -28.93 77.94 22.08
CA HIS A 473 -29.89 78.63 22.94
C HIS A 473 -30.12 80.05 22.39
N SER A 474 -31.27 80.28 21.76
CA SER A 474 -31.89 81.60 21.66
C SER A 474 -33.42 81.48 21.49
N PRO A 475 -34.20 82.43 22.04
CA PRO A 475 -35.56 82.16 22.48
C PRO A 475 -36.60 82.21 21.36
N LYS A 476 -37.65 81.41 21.54
CA LYS A 476 -38.87 81.36 20.72
C LYS A 476 -39.47 82.76 20.50
N THR A 477 -39.65 83.15 19.25
CA THR A 477 -40.60 84.19 18.85
C THR A 477 -41.67 83.62 17.93
N LYS A 478 -42.91 84.06 18.17
CA LYS A 478 -44.12 83.71 17.43
C LYS A 478 -44.10 84.31 16.02
N ARG A 479 -43.86 83.45 15.03
CA ARG A 479 -44.29 83.51 13.61
C ARG A 479 -43.43 82.41 12.99
N GLU A 480 -43.95 81.28 12.52
CA GLU A 480 -44.49 81.24 11.16
C GLU A 480 -45.12 79.85 10.95
N LYS A 481 -46.40 79.71 11.32
CA LYS A 481 -47.22 78.57 10.89
C LYS A 481 -47.86 78.89 9.54
N LYS A 482 -47.05 79.17 8.51
CA LYS A 482 -47.53 79.35 7.13
C LYS A 482 -46.41 79.29 6.07
N ARG A 483 -45.65 78.20 6.02
CA ARG A 483 -44.85 77.82 4.83
C ARG A 483 -44.47 76.33 4.86
N ARG A 484 -45.50 75.48 4.90
CA ARG A 484 -45.42 74.06 4.53
C ARG A 484 -46.29 73.86 3.29
N LYS A 485 -45.83 74.42 2.18
CA LYS A 485 -46.22 74.06 0.82
C LYS A 485 -45.24 74.76 -0.11
N ASP A 486 -44.70 73.98 -1.02
CA ASP A 486 -43.84 74.37 -2.15
C ASP A 486 -42.35 74.55 -1.85
N GLN A 487 -41.61 73.44 -2.08
CA GLN A 487 -40.28 73.29 -2.67
C GLN A 487 -39.84 71.84 -2.33
N GLY A 488 -39.77 70.85 -3.23
CA GLY A 488 -39.53 70.93 -4.67
C GLY A 488 -38.03 71.11 -4.94
N ALA A 489 -37.26 70.03 -4.80
CA ALA A 489 -36.01 69.70 -5.51
C ALA A 489 -35.14 68.77 -4.65
N ALA A 490 -34.93 67.54 -5.13
CA ALA A 490 -33.75 66.77 -4.79
C ALA A 490 -32.54 67.37 -5.52
N PRO A 491 -31.34 67.34 -4.93
CA PRO A 491 -30.09 67.18 -5.68
C PRO A 491 -29.58 65.76 -5.41
N GLU A 492 -29.53 64.87 -6.40
CA GLU A 492 -28.32 64.68 -7.23
C GLU A 492 -27.02 64.77 -6.41
N LEU A 493 -26.75 63.74 -5.61
CA LEU A 493 -25.42 63.41 -5.09
C LEU A 493 -25.46 61.96 -4.59
N LEU A 494 -25.51 61.03 -5.53
CA LEU A 494 -25.14 59.60 -5.38
C LEU A 494 -25.32 58.81 -6.71
N GLY A 495 -25.46 59.50 -7.84
CA GLY A 495 -25.34 58.92 -9.17
C GLY A 495 -23.90 59.02 -9.66
N ASN A 496 -22.99 58.18 -9.13
CA ASN A 496 -21.75 57.77 -9.84
C ASN A 496 -20.92 56.73 -9.06
N GLN A 497 -21.55 55.66 -8.56
CA GLN A 497 -20.83 54.46 -8.08
C GLN A 497 -21.43 53.14 -8.61
N MET A 498 -22.17 53.20 -9.71
CA MET A 498 -22.65 52.00 -10.41
C MET A 498 -22.03 51.89 -11.81
N ALA A 499 -20.72 51.73 -11.86
CA ALA A 499 -20.03 51.23 -13.05
C ALA A 499 -18.73 50.54 -12.63
N GLY A 500 -18.76 49.22 -12.43
CA GLY A 500 -17.55 48.44 -12.15
C GLY A 500 -17.80 47.23 -11.25
N PHE A 501 -18.58 46.24 -11.68
CA PHE A 501 -18.61 44.94 -11.00
C PHE A 501 -18.51 43.79 -12.01
N SER A 502 -17.27 43.59 -12.48
CA SER A 502 -16.80 42.34 -13.09
C SER A 502 -16.03 41.43 -12.09
N GLY A 503 -16.05 41.76 -10.79
CA GLY A 503 -15.19 41.16 -9.76
C GLY A 503 -15.50 39.72 -9.30
N ALA A 504 -16.52 39.07 -9.87
CA ALA A 504 -16.87 37.69 -9.50
C ALA A 504 -15.79 36.67 -9.93
N SER A 505 -15.02 36.95 -10.98
CA SER A 505 -13.91 36.10 -11.45
C SER A 505 -12.61 36.31 -10.64
N SER A 506 -12.37 37.51 -10.11
CA SER A 506 -11.16 37.80 -9.32
C SER A 506 -11.24 37.25 -7.88
N ALA A 507 -12.43 37.23 -7.28
CA ALA A 507 -12.60 36.69 -5.92
C ALA A 507 -12.37 35.16 -5.85
N VAL A 508 -12.73 34.43 -6.92
CA VAL A 508 -12.42 33.00 -7.11
C VAL A 508 -10.92 32.75 -7.00
N LEU A 509 -10.15 33.46 -7.83
CA LEU A 509 -8.72 33.24 -7.99
C LEU A 509 -7.97 33.63 -6.71
N MET A 510 -8.40 34.71 -6.06
CA MET A 510 -7.83 35.23 -4.82
C MET A 510 -7.98 34.28 -3.64
N ALA A 511 -9.09 33.57 -3.56
CA ALA A 511 -9.31 32.63 -2.48
C ALA A 511 -8.47 31.34 -2.66
N SER A 512 -8.27 30.90 -3.90
CA SER A 512 -7.34 29.79 -4.21
C SER A 512 -5.87 30.15 -3.97
N VAL A 513 -5.43 31.35 -4.34
CA VAL A 513 -4.05 31.82 -4.11
C VAL A 513 -3.80 32.06 -2.62
N GLY A 514 -4.76 32.65 -1.90
CA GLY A 514 -4.66 32.85 -0.45
C GLY A 514 -4.57 31.54 0.34
N ALA A 515 -5.32 30.51 -0.06
CA ALA A 515 -5.25 29.19 0.57
C ALA A 515 -3.89 28.49 0.34
N ALA A 516 -3.32 28.59 -0.86
CA ALA A 516 -2.00 28.07 -1.17
C ALA A 516 -0.90 28.75 -0.34
N LEU A 517 -0.98 30.07 -0.19
CA LEU A 517 0.01 30.88 0.53
C LEU A 517 -0.02 30.62 2.04
N LEU A 518 -1.22 30.41 2.61
CA LEU A 518 -1.38 30.00 4.01
C LEU A 518 -0.73 28.64 4.29
N MET A 519 -0.88 27.67 3.38
CA MET A 519 -0.23 26.37 3.52
C MET A 519 1.29 26.48 3.50
N VAL A 520 1.86 27.32 2.62
CA VAL A 520 3.31 27.56 2.55
C VAL A 520 3.84 28.19 3.84
N LEU A 521 3.12 29.17 4.41
CA LEU A 521 3.51 29.83 5.66
C LEU A 521 3.42 28.89 6.87
N LEU A 522 2.38 28.06 6.96
CA LEU A 522 2.25 27.05 8.00
C LEU A 522 3.36 25.99 7.92
N ALA A 523 3.73 25.58 6.70
CA ALA A 523 4.85 24.67 6.48
C ALA A 523 6.20 25.30 6.88
N GLY A 524 6.43 26.57 6.55
CA GLY A 524 7.65 27.30 6.93
C GLY A 524 7.81 27.48 8.44
N GLY A 525 6.74 27.86 9.15
CA GLY A 525 6.76 28.00 10.61
C GLY A 525 7.01 26.68 11.34
N PHE A 526 6.45 25.58 10.82
CA PHE A 526 6.68 24.24 11.34
C PHE A 526 8.14 23.79 11.19
N LEU A 527 8.78 24.09 10.05
CA LEU A 527 10.19 23.76 9.79
C LEU A 527 11.15 24.56 10.67
N ALA A 528 10.89 25.86 10.88
CA ALA A 528 11.72 26.71 11.75
C ALA A 528 11.69 26.27 13.22
N GLY A 529 10.53 25.81 13.72
CA GLY A 529 10.40 25.27 15.08
C GLY A 529 11.18 23.97 15.32
N ARG A 530 11.47 23.21 14.26
CA ARG A 530 12.24 21.96 14.30
C ARG A 530 13.77 22.17 14.23
N ALA A 531 14.24 23.36 13.89
CA ALA A 531 15.67 23.66 13.68
C ALA A 531 16.44 24.09 14.94
N LYS A 532 15.76 24.28 16.08
CA LYS A 532 16.37 24.72 17.34
C LYS A 532 17.15 23.56 17.98
N ARG A 533 18.49 23.64 18.01
CA ARG A 533 19.35 22.64 18.67
C ARG A 533 19.27 22.76 20.20
N PRO A 534 19.20 21.65 20.96
CA PRO A 534 19.37 21.68 22.41
C PRO A 534 20.80 22.11 22.78
N SER A 535 20.99 22.92 23.82
CA SER A 535 22.31 23.19 24.40
C SER A 535 22.57 22.24 25.57
N TYR A 536 23.79 21.72 25.69
CA TYR A 536 24.20 20.79 26.75
C TYR A 536 25.22 21.46 27.68
N GLU A 537 25.14 21.17 28.97
CA GLU A 537 26.14 21.58 29.98
C GLU A 537 27.34 20.62 29.96
N GLY A 538 28.54 21.13 29.68
CA GLY A 538 29.84 20.47 29.96
C GLY A 538 29.97 18.97 29.67
N ASN A 539 30.75 18.24 30.49
CA ASN A 539 31.12 16.81 30.37
C ASN A 539 29.95 15.80 30.38
N ALA A 540 28.69 16.24 30.26
CA ALA A 540 27.54 15.35 30.14
C ALA A 540 27.51 14.64 28.78
N MET A 541 27.05 13.39 28.76
CA MET A 541 26.87 12.64 27.51
C MET A 541 25.91 13.38 26.57
N ASN A 542 26.37 13.65 25.35
CA ASN A 542 25.57 14.33 24.34
C ASN A 542 24.54 13.38 23.71
N LEU A 543 23.39 13.24 24.36
CA LEU A 543 22.30 12.37 23.94
C LEU A 543 21.78 12.69 22.52
N TYR A 544 21.87 13.95 22.08
CA TYR A 544 21.43 14.33 20.73
C TYR A 544 22.39 13.86 19.64
N GLU A 545 23.70 13.97 19.86
CA GLU A 545 24.68 13.43 18.91
C GLU A 545 24.65 11.89 18.90
N ALA A 546 24.54 11.24 20.07
CA ALA A 546 24.34 9.79 20.15
C ALA A 546 23.07 9.34 19.40
N GLY A 547 21.99 10.13 19.49
CA GLY A 547 20.74 9.87 18.79
C GLY A 547 20.83 9.92 17.25
N LYS A 548 21.89 10.52 16.68
CA LYS A 548 22.11 10.60 15.22
C LYS A 548 22.81 9.37 14.65
N LEU A 549 23.36 8.50 15.49
CA LEU A 549 24.05 7.29 15.03
C LEU A 549 23.13 6.47 14.12
N PRO A 550 23.60 6.01 12.95
CA PRO A 550 22.77 5.26 12.02
C PRO A 550 22.49 3.85 12.56
N VAL A 551 21.23 3.43 12.46
CA VAL A 551 20.80 2.06 12.73
C VAL A 551 19.92 1.56 11.60
N MET A 552 20.18 0.35 11.11
CA MET A 552 19.31 -0.35 10.19
C MET A 552 18.33 -1.21 10.98
N TYR A 553 17.04 -0.96 10.85
CA TYR A 553 16.02 -1.76 11.53
C TYR A 553 14.72 -1.72 10.75
N GLN A 554 14.09 -2.88 10.55
CA GLN A 554 12.91 -3.04 9.67
C GLN A 554 13.20 -2.51 8.26
N GLY A 555 14.37 -2.87 7.72
CA GLY A 555 14.73 -2.61 6.33
C GLY A 555 15.10 -1.17 5.98
N ARG A 556 15.19 -0.27 6.98
CA ARG A 556 15.46 1.15 6.76
C ARG A 556 16.54 1.65 7.69
N MET A 557 17.47 2.42 7.12
CA MET A 557 18.43 3.20 7.89
C MET A 557 17.72 4.38 8.53
N LYS A 558 17.86 4.54 9.84
CA LYS A 558 17.26 5.63 10.62
C LYS A 558 18.21 6.04 11.75
N PRO A 559 18.05 7.25 12.31
CA PRO A 559 18.77 7.63 13.52
C PRO A 559 18.42 6.73 14.71
N LEU A 560 19.39 6.47 15.58
CA LEU A 560 19.23 5.69 16.80
C LEU A 560 18.11 6.24 17.71
N ASP A 561 17.92 7.56 17.74
CA ASP A 561 16.81 8.20 18.45
C ASP A 561 15.43 7.79 17.90
N THR A 562 15.32 7.50 16.60
CA THR A 562 14.06 7.01 16.00
C THR A 562 13.77 5.58 16.47
N LEU A 563 14.79 4.73 16.56
CA LEU A 563 14.64 3.41 17.18
C LEU A 563 14.18 3.56 18.64
N ALA A 564 14.85 4.40 19.42
CA ALA A 564 14.53 4.63 20.83
C ALA A 564 13.08 5.08 21.04
N ARG A 565 12.64 6.12 20.31
CA ARG A 565 11.27 6.67 20.44
C ARG A 565 10.20 5.67 20.01
N ASN A 566 10.40 4.96 18.90
CA ASN A 566 9.41 4.00 18.42
C ASN A 566 9.28 2.79 19.37
N SER A 567 10.40 2.26 19.84
CA SER A 567 10.41 1.16 20.80
C SER A 567 9.79 1.56 22.12
N LEU A 568 10.15 2.73 22.66
CA LEU A 568 9.58 3.22 23.91
C LEU A 568 8.07 3.47 23.78
N ARG A 569 7.59 4.01 22.66
CA ARG A 569 6.14 4.15 22.40
C ARG A 569 5.41 2.81 22.39
N MET A 570 6.02 1.77 21.83
CA MET A 570 5.43 0.43 21.83
C MET A 570 5.29 -0.11 23.25
N ILE A 571 6.32 0.07 24.08
CA ILE A 571 6.40 -0.47 25.44
C ILE A 571 5.53 0.33 26.44
N THR A 572 5.53 1.66 26.35
CA THR A 572 4.86 2.59 27.29
C THR A 572 3.42 2.97 26.92
N ASN A 573 2.88 2.43 25.84
CA ASN A 573 1.61 2.84 25.24
C ASN A 573 1.64 4.33 24.79
N ASN A 574 2.41 4.59 23.74
CA ASN A 574 2.49 5.83 22.98
C ASN A 574 3.20 7.02 23.67
N ARG A 575 4.16 6.78 24.58
CA ARG A 575 5.03 7.83 25.15
C ARG A 575 6.44 7.80 24.54
N GLU A 576 7.00 8.98 24.28
CA GLU A 576 8.38 9.17 23.77
C GLU A 576 9.38 9.59 24.87
N THR A 577 8.93 9.58 26.11
CA THR A 577 9.72 9.96 27.30
C THR A 577 9.32 9.08 28.48
N PHE A 578 10.26 8.83 29.39
CA PHE A 578 10.02 8.10 30.63
C PHE A 578 10.41 8.97 31.84
N LYS A 579 10.13 8.49 33.05
CA LYS A 579 10.63 9.10 34.28
C LYS A 579 11.73 8.23 34.86
N ASP A 580 12.86 8.82 35.20
CA ASP A 580 13.93 8.13 35.92
C ASP A 580 13.60 7.97 37.40
N GLN A 581 14.53 7.39 38.17
CA GLN A 581 14.39 7.20 39.62
C GLN A 581 14.28 8.52 40.40
N ALA A 582 14.84 9.62 39.90
CA ALA A 582 14.69 10.94 40.50
C ALA A 582 13.30 11.56 40.23
N GLY A 583 12.50 10.93 39.35
CA GLY A 583 11.20 11.41 38.91
C GLY A 583 11.26 12.40 37.75
N ASP A 584 12.47 12.64 37.22
CA ASP A 584 12.74 13.59 36.15
C ASP A 584 12.38 12.98 34.78
N ARG A 585 11.89 13.84 33.89
CA ARG A 585 11.45 13.41 32.57
C ARG A 585 12.65 13.28 31.64
N GLN A 586 12.93 12.05 31.19
CA GLN A 586 14.05 11.74 30.31
C GLN A 586 13.58 11.38 28.88
N PRO A 587 14.39 11.70 27.84
CA PRO A 587 14.09 11.33 26.46
C PRO A 587 14.29 9.83 26.22
N ALA A 588 13.61 9.27 25.21
CA ALA A 588 13.70 7.84 24.89
C ALA A 588 15.14 7.36 24.61
N ILE A 589 15.99 8.18 24.01
CA ILE A 589 17.38 7.82 23.73
C ILE A 589 18.16 7.49 25.01
N ARG A 590 17.84 8.13 26.14
CA ARG A 590 18.45 7.79 27.43
C ARG A 590 18.07 6.38 27.88
N TRP A 591 16.78 6.04 27.80
CA TRP A 591 16.29 4.69 28.12
C TRP A 591 16.94 3.63 27.22
N LEU A 592 17.08 3.92 25.92
CA LEU A 592 17.73 2.99 25.00
C LEU A 592 19.19 2.77 25.39
N LEU A 593 19.95 3.84 25.66
CA LEU A 593 21.36 3.76 26.07
C LEU A 593 21.54 2.98 27.38
N ASP A 594 20.70 3.26 28.39
CA ASP A 594 20.69 2.51 29.65
C ASP A 594 20.41 1.01 29.38
N THR A 595 19.48 0.70 28.47
CA THR A 595 19.11 -0.68 28.10
C THR A 595 20.25 -1.41 27.40
N ILE A 596 20.86 -0.81 26.36
CA ILE A 596 21.89 -1.47 25.55
C ILE A 596 23.23 -1.57 26.28
N SER A 597 23.54 -0.64 27.18
CA SER A 597 24.74 -0.67 28.02
C SER A 597 24.69 -1.72 29.13
N GLY A 598 23.52 -2.24 29.47
CA GLY A 598 23.39 -3.17 30.59
C GLY A 598 23.33 -2.53 31.97
N SER A 599 23.11 -1.21 32.06
CA SER A 599 23.04 -0.52 33.35
C SER A 599 21.91 -1.05 34.25
N ASP A 600 22.14 -1.07 35.56
CA ASP A 600 21.11 -1.47 36.54
C ASP A 600 19.87 -0.56 36.46
N ALA A 601 20.08 0.74 36.19
CA ALA A 601 19.02 1.71 35.97
C ALA A 601 17.99 1.25 34.92
N ALA A 602 18.43 0.55 33.87
CA ALA A 602 17.53 0.04 32.83
C ALA A 602 16.48 -0.94 33.35
N ARG A 603 16.81 -1.73 34.38
CA ARG A 603 15.88 -2.71 34.97
C ARG A 603 14.82 -2.03 35.83
N GLU A 604 15.15 -0.87 36.39
CA GLU A 604 14.30 -0.11 37.29
C GLU A 604 13.37 0.88 36.57
N HIS A 605 13.67 1.23 35.31
CA HIS A 605 12.84 2.14 34.52
C HIS A 605 11.41 1.59 34.35
N GLN A 606 10.42 2.30 34.89
CA GLN A 606 9.01 1.98 34.75
C GLN A 606 8.50 2.32 33.34
N VAL A 607 8.67 1.40 32.40
CA VAL A 607 8.32 1.61 30.99
C VAL A 607 7.25 0.66 30.47
N PHE A 608 7.02 -0.49 31.10
CA PHE A 608 6.05 -1.47 30.62
C PHE A 608 4.63 -1.07 31.00
N TYR A 609 3.81 -0.75 30.00
CA TYR A 609 2.41 -0.45 30.22
C TYR A 609 1.61 -1.74 30.49
N ILE A 610 0.94 -1.82 31.64
CA ILE A 610 0.06 -2.94 32.02
C ILE A 610 -1.17 -2.36 32.72
N HIS A 611 -2.36 -2.63 32.17
CA HIS A 611 -3.61 -2.08 32.68
C HIS A 611 -4.68 -3.13 32.97
N HIS A 612 -4.58 -4.30 32.35
CA HIS A 612 -5.57 -5.37 32.51
C HIS A 612 -5.42 -6.05 33.88
N PRO A 613 -6.50 -6.12 34.69
CA PRO A 613 -6.43 -6.66 36.05
C PRO A 613 -5.86 -8.08 36.13
N ASP A 614 -6.32 -8.99 35.27
CA ASP A 614 -5.89 -10.40 35.33
C ASP A 614 -4.43 -10.58 34.93
N VAL A 615 -3.90 -9.72 34.04
CA VAL A 615 -2.47 -9.73 33.68
C VAL A 615 -1.62 -9.25 34.87
N LEU A 616 -2.09 -8.23 35.59
CA LEU A 616 -1.46 -7.78 36.84
C LEU A 616 -1.48 -8.89 37.90
N THR A 617 -2.60 -9.60 38.05
CA THR A 617 -2.72 -10.73 38.97
C THR A 617 -1.76 -11.87 38.61
N THR A 618 -1.64 -12.22 37.33
CA THR A 618 -0.69 -13.24 36.85
C THR A 618 0.76 -12.87 37.17
N LEU A 619 1.10 -11.59 37.09
CA LEU A 619 2.44 -11.07 37.39
C LEU A 619 2.65 -10.70 38.87
N GLY A 620 1.63 -10.80 39.73
CA GLY A 620 1.70 -10.41 41.14
C GLY A 620 1.89 -8.91 41.36
N LEU A 621 1.39 -8.08 40.46
CA LEU A 621 1.59 -6.63 40.46
C LEU A 621 0.39 -5.88 41.04
N GLU A 622 0.67 -4.85 41.85
CA GLU A 622 -0.37 -3.93 42.31
C GLU A 622 -0.75 -2.90 41.24
N ARG A 623 -2.05 -2.60 41.14
CA ARG A 623 -2.57 -1.59 40.21
C ARG A 623 -2.18 -0.18 40.66
N ARG A 624 -1.55 0.59 39.77
CA ARG A 624 -1.16 1.99 40.01
C ARG A 624 -1.67 2.94 38.91
N LYS A 625 -1.78 4.24 39.22
CA LYS A 625 -2.30 5.26 38.27
C LYS A 625 -1.49 5.39 36.98
N SER A 626 -0.17 5.20 37.04
CA SER A 626 0.70 5.32 35.87
C SER A 626 0.51 4.17 34.88
N HIS A 627 0.06 3.00 35.37
CA HIS A 627 0.05 1.73 34.65
C HIS A 627 1.42 1.29 34.11
N LEU A 628 2.52 1.88 34.60
CA LEU A 628 3.88 1.58 34.14
C LEU A 628 4.63 0.79 35.21
N TYR A 629 5.30 -0.27 34.76
CA TYR A 629 6.05 -1.21 35.59
C TYR A 629 7.46 -1.37 35.03
N SER A 630 8.41 -1.71 35.88
CA SER A 630 9.82 -1.93 35.51
C SER A 630 10.10 -3.39 35.19
N VAL A 631 11.26 -3.69 34.57
CA VAL A 631 11.67 -5.09 34.35
C VAL A 631 11.81 -5.83 35.67
N GLU A 632 12.40 -5.18 36.66
CA GLU A 632 12.62 -5.74 37.99
C GLU A 632 11.31 -6.20 38.64
N GLU A 633 10.21 -5.46 38.43
CA GLU A 633 8.88 -5.82 38.93
C GLU A 633 8.27 -7.03 38.20
N LEU A 634 8.66 -7.30 36.95
CA LEU A 634 8.12 -8.43 36.16
C LEU A 634 8.83 -9.75 36.46
N LEU A 635 10.13 -9.70 36.78
CA LEU A 635 10.99 -10.87 36.94
C LEU A 635 10.44 -11.97 37.89
N PRO A 636 9.87 -11.65 39.07
CA PRO A 636 9.46 -12.69 40.03
C PRO A 636 8.43 -13.68 39.51
N ASN A 637 7.53 -13.26 38.60
CA ASN A 637 6.44 -14.08 38.08
C ASN A 637 6.48 -14.27 36.56
N ILE A 638 7.63 -13.98 35.93
CA ILE A 638 7.75 -14.01 34.46
C ILE A 638 7.53 -15.41 33.88
N ALA A 639 8.00 -16.46 34.56
CA ALA A 639 7.82 -17.84 34.10
C ALA A 639 6.35 -18.25 33.99
N ARG A 640 5.53 -17.85 34.98
CA ARG A 640 4.08 -18.07 34.96
C ARG A 640 3.42 -17.30 33.81
N PHE A 641 3.88 -16.07 33.56
CA PHE A 641 3.39 -15.28 32.44
C PHE A 641 3.71 -15.94 31.09
N GLU A 642 4.94 -16.45 30.91
CA GLU A 642 5.36 -17.14 29.67
C GLU A 642 4.57 -18.42 29.40
N GLU A 643 4.24 -19.20 30.45
CA GLU A 643 3.37 -20.36 30.34
C GLU A 643 1.98 -19.98 29.79
N GLN A 644 1.36 -18.93 30.35
CA GLN A 644 0.06 -18.45 29.89
C GLN A 644 0.10 -17.89 28.46
N VAL A 645 1.19 -17.24 28.08
CA VAL A 645 1.42 -16.78 26.70
C VAL A 645 1.53 -17.95 25.74
N SER A 646 2.20 -19.04 26.13
CA SER A 646 2.32 -20.26 25.32
C SER A 646 0.94 -20.87 25.02
N GLU A 647 0.08 -20.98 26.02
CA GLU A 647 -1.29 -21.47 25.83
C GLU A 647 -2.12 -20.54 24.94
N ALA A 648 -2.01 -19.22 25.13
CA ALA A 648 -2.70 -18.25 24.28
C ALA A 648 -2.28 -18.36 22.80
N ARG A 649 -1.00 -18.63 22.51
CA ARG A 649 -0.50 -18.75 21.12
C ARG A 649 -1.01 -19.97 20.37
N LYS A 650 -1.51 -21.00 21.06
CA LYS A 650 -2.08 -22.20 20.43
C LYS A 650 -3.48 -21.94 19.84
N LEU A 651 -4.13 -20.85 20.24
CA LEU A 651 -5.50 -20.54 19.83
C LEU A 651 -5.53 -19.61 18.61
N PRO A 652 -6.48 -19.81 17.67
CA PRO A 652 -6.77 -18.85 16.61
C PRO A 652 -7.16 -17.47 17.16
N THR A 653 -6.87 -16.41 16.41
CA THR A 653 -7.08 -15.01 16.86
C THR A 653 -8.55 -14.72 17.21
N GLU A 654 -9.48 -15.41 16.56
CA GLU A 654 -10.93 -15.29 16.76
C GLU A 654 -11.39 -15.90 18.09
N GLN A 655 -10.63 -16.88 18.61
CA GLN A 655 -10.96 -17.62 19.84
C GLN A 655 -10.32 -17.00 21.09
N LEU A 656 -9.43 -16.02 20.93
CA LEU A 656 -8.77 -15.35 22.05
C LEU A 656 -9.75 -14.46 22.84
N ASP A 657 -9.82 -14.69 24.14
CA ASP A 657 -10.49 -13.78 25.08
C ASP A 657 -9.67 -12.48 25.31
N ASP A 658 -10.23 -11.50 26.02
CA ASP A 658 -9.53 -10.22 26.25
C ASP A 658 -8.25 -10.41 27.08
N TYR A 659 -8.26 -11.27 28.10
CA TYR A 659 -7.09 -11.56 28.93
C TYR A 659 -5.93 -12.11 28.09
N GLN A 660 -6.19 -13.11 27.25
CA GLN A 660 -5.23 -13.73 26.34
C GLN A 660 -4.70 -12.72 25.32
N ARG A 661 -5.56 -11.85 24.77
CA ARG A 661 -5.12 -10.76 23.89
C ARG A 661 -4.17 -9.81 24.63
N GLN A 662 -4.48 -9.43 25.87
CA GLN A 662 -3.62 -8.55 26.66
C GLN A 662 -2.30 -9.21 27.08
N LEU A 663 -2.28 -10.53 27.33
CA LEU A 663 -1.04 -11.30 27.50
C LEU A 663 -0.14 -11.19 26.27
N LEU A 664 -0.68 -11.45 25.07
CA LEU A 664 0.08 -11.36 23.81
C LEU A 664 0.56 -9.93 23.52
N VAL A 665 -0.22 -8.90 23.90
CA VAL A 665 0.21 -7.50 23.81
C VAL A 665 1.41 -7.23 24.73
N LEU A 666 1.39 -7.71 25.98
CA LEU A 666 2.51 -7.54 26.89
C LEU A 666 3.74 -8.35 26.45
N ASP A 667 3.55 -9.58 25.96
CA ASP A 667 4.62 -10.42 25.41
C ASP A 667 5.33 -9.71 24.27
N ARG A 668 4.59 -9.06 23.35
CA ARG A 668 5.18 -8.25 22.28
C ARG A 668 6.04 -7.09 22.82
N ARG A 669 5.62 -6.43 23.92
CA ARG A 669 6.40 -5.36 24.56
C ARG A 669 7.68 -5.90 25.17
N ILE A 670 7.61 -7.03 25.88
CA ILE A 670 8.75 -7.71 26.49
C ILE A 670 9.73 -8.15 25.41
N ARG A 671 9.24 -8.79 24.33
CA ARG A 671 10.06 -9.19 23.18
C ARG A 671 10.76 -8.02 22.49
N THR A 672 10.10 -6.87 22.40
CA THR A 672 10.73 -5.66 21.85
C THR A 672 11.90 -5.20 22.71
N PHE A 673 11.73 -5.20 24.04
CA PHE A 673 12.80 -4.87 24.98
C PHE A 673 13.94 -5.88 24.92
N THR A 674 13.64 -7.19 24.97
CA THR A 674 14.67 -8.24 24.96
C THR A 674 15.40 -8.34 23.63
N LEU A 675 14.71 -8.13 22.50
CA LEU A 675 15.34 -8.07 21.17
C LEU A 675 16.36 -6.94 21.07
N ILE A 676 15.99 -5.73 21.52
CA ILE A 676 16.90 -4.58 21.55
C ILE A 676 18.05 -4.87 22.50
N SER A 677 17.79 -5.38 23.69
CA SER A 677 18.86 -5.74 24.62
C SER A 677 19.81 -6.78 24.00
N ALA A 678 19.30 -7.84 23.38
CA ALA A 678 20.09 -8.92 22.78
C ALA A 678 20.91 -8.45 21.56
N ALA A 679 20.36 -7.53 20.76
CA ALA A 679 21.06 -6.99 19.58
C ALA A 679 22.33 -6.22 19.95
N PHE A 680 22.38 -5.61 21.13
CA PHE A 680 23.50 -4.78 21.55
C PHE A 680 24.33 -5.36 22.70
N ARG A 681 23.90 -6.45 23.33
CA ARG A 681 24.69 -7.07 24.41
C ARG A 681 25.54 -8.21 23.87
N PRO A 682 26.87 -8.11 23.92
CA PRO A 682 27.74 -9.24 23.63
C PRO A 682 27.51 -10.39 24.62
N LEU A 683 27.89 -11.60 24.21
CA LEU A 683 27.96 -12.71 25.15
C LEU A 683 29.10 -12.43 26.15
N PRO A 684 28.92 -12.74 27.44
CA PRO A 684 29.93 -12.51 28.46
C PRO A 684 31.03 -13.57 28.37
N PHE A 685 31.83 -13.55 27.29
CA PHE A 685 32.98 -14.45 27.16
C PHE A 685 33.97 -14.19 28.31
N PRO A 686 34.39 -15.24 29.04
CA PRO A 686 35.46 -15.07 30.01
C PRO A 686 36.77 -14.79 29.28
N GLU A 687 37.66 -14.02 29.91
CA GLU A 687 39.01 -13.80 29.39
C GLU A 687 39.75 -15.13 29.26
N PHE A 688 40.60 -15.26 28.24
CA PHE A 688 41.48 -16.42 28.13
C PHE A 688 42.37 -16.50 29.39
N PRO A 689 42.63 -17.73 29.92
CA PRO A 689 43.53 -17.85 31.05
C PRO A 689 44.92 -17.35 30.66
N THR A 690 45.54 -16.54 31.51
CA THR A 690 46.91 -16.11 31.30
C THR A 690 47.86 -17.31 31.44
N GLN A 691 49.10 -17.17 30.95
CA GLN A 691 50.11 -18.21 31.12
C GLN A 691 50.35 -18.51 32.62
N GLU A 692 50.36 -17.48 33.46
CA GLU A 692 50.52 -17.61 34.91
C GLU A 692 49.31 -18.33 35.56
N GLU A 693 48.08 -17.99 35.14
CA GLU A 693 46.85 -18.68 35.61
C GLU A 693 46.83 -20.16 35.20
N TYR A 694 47.27 -20.46 33.97
CA TYR A 694 47.34 -21.82 33.46
C TYR A 694 48.39 -22.67 34.21
N GLU A 695 49.53 -22.07 34.57
CA GLU A 695 50.59 -22.74 35.30
C GLU A 695 50.25 -22.92 36.79
N ALA A 696 49.54 -21.97 37.39
CA ALA A 696 49.11 -22.02 38.79
C ALA A 696 47.99 -23.05 39.03
N ASP A 697 46.99 -23.12 38.15
CA ASP A 697 45.88 -24.06 38.24
C ASP A 697 45.42 -24.52 36.85
N LYS A 698 46.01 -25.63 36.39
CA LYS A 698 45.70 -26.24 35.09
C LYS A 698 44.24 -26.69 34.98
N GLU A 699 43.63 -27.12 36.08
CA GLU A 699 42.26 -27.63 36.05
C GLU A 699 41.27 -26.47 35.89
N ALA A 700 41.42 -25.41 36.68
CA ALA A 700 40.61 -24.21 36.56
C ALA A 700 40.79 -23.53 35.19
N ALA A 701 42.02 -23.45 34.67
CA ALA A 701 42.28 -22.89 33.35
C ALA A 701 41.66 -23.74 32.22
N THR A 702 41.70 -25.07 32.34
CA THR A 702 41.04 -25.98 31.38
C THR A 702 39.51 -25.84 31.43
N GLN A 703 38.93 -25.67 32.62
CA GLN A 703 37.49 -25.40 32.77
C GLN A 703 37.10 -24.07 32.11
N LYS A 704 37.90 -23.01 32.29
CA LYS A 704 37.69 -21.70 31.63
C LYS A 704 37.73 -21.84 30.10
N LEU A 705 38.70 -22.58 29.56
CA LEU A 705 38.79 -22.87 28.12
C LEU A 705 37.60 -23.69 27.60
N PHE A 706 37.14 -24.67 28.37
CA PHE A 706 35.96 -25.46 28.01
C PHE A 706 34.69 -24.61 27.98
N GLN A 707 34.50 -23.69 28.94
CA GLN A 707 33.40 -22.72 28.92
C GLN A 707 33.45 -21.81 27.70
N ILE A 708 34.64 -21.27 27.36
CA ILE A 708 34.83 -20.46 26.14
C ILE A 708 34.40 -21.27 24.92
N LYS A 709 34.86 -22.52 24.80
CA LYS A 709 34.50 -23.40 23.68
C LYS A 709 32.99 -23.63 23.58
N GLN A 710 32.30 -23.92 24.69
CA GLN A 710 30.85 -24.10 24.69
C GLN A 710 30.11 -22.85 24.21
N MET A 711 30.54 -21.67 24.64
CA MET A 711 29.95 -20.40 24.21
C MET A 711 30.24 -20.12 22.73
N MET A 712 31.43 -20.51 22.24
CA MET A 712 31.78 -20.42 20.82
C MET A 712 30.91 -21.32 19.96
N ASP A 713 30.67 -22.56 20.40
CA ASP A 713 29.85 -23.53 19.67
C ASP A 713 28.37 -23.09 19.62
N ALA A 714 27.87 -22.41 20.66
CA ALA A 714 26.49 -21.91 20.73
C ALA A 714 26.26 -20.54 20.05
N ALA A 715 27.31 -19.74 19.85
CA ALA A 715 27.18 -18.38 19.32
C ALA A 715 26.55 -18.30 17.91
N PRO A 716 26.88 -19.16 16.93
CA PRO A 716 26.27 -19.12 15.60
C PRO A 716 24.76 -19.38 15.62
N GLU A 717 24.30 -20.33 16.43
CA GLU A 717 22.87 -20.65 16.57
C GLU A 717 22.13 -19.48 17.23
N ALA A 718 22.68 -18.91 18.30
CA ALA A 718 22.12 -17.73 18.96
C ALA A 718 22.05 -16.51 18.01
N GLU A 719 23.05 -16.33 17.15
CA GLU A 719 23.05 -15.29 16.11
C GLU A 719 21.95 -15.54 15.07
N GLN A 720 21.77 -16.78 14.61
CA GLN A 720 20.71 -17.13 13.66
C GLN A 720 19.32 -16.89 14.26
N GLU A 721 19.07 -17.32 15.49
CA GLU A 721 17.82 -17.06 16.21
C GLU A 721 17.57 -15.56 16.40
N LEU A 722 18.61 -14.80 16.74
CA LEU A 722 18.51 -13.35 16.84
C LEU A 722 18.14 -12.73 15.48
N MET A 723 18.78 -13.15 14.39
CA MET A 723 18.51 -12.65 13.04
C MET A 723 17.09 -12.99 12.56
N ARG A 724 16.53 -14.15 12.93
CA ARG A 724 15.12 -14.51 12.66
C ARG A 724 14.12 -13.53 13.30
N MET A 725 14.53 -12.84 14.37
CA MET A 725 13.73 -11.81 15.03
C MET A 725 13.92 -10.40 14.44
N GLU A 726 14.68 -10.26 13.34
CA GLU A 726 14.95 -9.00 12.62
C GLU A 726 15.48 -7.88 13.56
N PRO A 727 16.65 -8.09 14.19
CA PRO A 727 17.19 -7.21 15.23
C PRO A 727 17.69 -5.88 14.62
N PRO A 728 17.85 -4.83 15.44
CA PRO A 728 18.56 -3.63 15.00
C PRO A 728 20.03 -3.91 14.65
N LEU A 729 20.46 -3.51 13.45
CA LEU A 729 21.82 -3.66 12.96
C LEU A 729 22.54 -2.31 12.99
N VAL A 730 23.73 -2.24 13.57
CA VAL A 730 24.50 -1.00 13.73
C VAL A 730 25.94 -1.09 13.21
N ILE A 731 26.42 -2.31 12.96
CA ILE A 731 27.78 -2.53 12.45
C ILE A 731 27.70 -2.75 10.94
N PRO A 732 28.19 -1.82 10.11
CA PRO A 732 28.25 -2.02 8.67
C PRO A 732 29.23 -3.12 8.31
N ALA A 733 28.94 -3.83 7.22
CA ALA A 733 29.90 -4.75 6.63
C ALA A 733 31.11 -4.00 6.07
N LEU A 734 32.25 -4.70 5.99
CA LEU A 734 33.48 -4.16 5.39
C LEU A 734 33.40 -4.05 3.86
N THR A 735 32.53 -4.85 3.23
CA THR A 735 32.29 -4.86 1.78
C THR A 735 30.93 -4.25 1.46
N SER A 736 30.79 -3.68 0.25
CA SER A 736 29.52 -3.09 -0.21
C SER A 736 28.37 -4.10 -0.27
N ASP A 737 28.70 -5.37 -0.48
CA ASP A 737 27.73 -6.45 -0.68
C ASP A 737 27.47 -7.23 0.63
N GLY A 738 28.14 -6.86 1.72
CA GLY A 738 27.99 -7.52 3.01
C GLY A 738 26.78 -7.02 3.81
N GLN A 739 26.22 -7.92 4.63
CA GLN A 739 25.10 -7.61 5.52
C GLN A 739 25.60 -6.88 6.77
N TRP A 740 24.85 -5.86 7.20
CA TRP A 740 25.07 -5.24 8.51
C TRP A 740 24.80 -6.26 9.62
N SER A 741 25.44 -6.07 10.77
CA SER A 741 25.26 -6.92 11.95
C SER A 741 24.82 -6.12 13.17
N SER A 742 24.12 -6.83 14.06
CA SER A 742 23.87 -6.41 15.43
C SER A 742 25.20 -6.29 16.18
N TYR A 743 25.31 -5.32 17.10
CA TYR A 743 26.57 -5.09 17.81
C TYR A 743 27.01 -6.29 18.67
N GLY A 744 26.09 -6.97 19.36
CA GLY A 744 26.42 -8.13 20.21
C GLY A 744 27.13 -9.25 19.43
N PRO A 745 26.52 -9.82 18.38
CA PRO A 745 27.17 -10.80 17.51
C PRO A 745 28.45 -10.28 16.84
N ALA A 746 28.47 -9.03 16.38
CA ALA A 746 29.66 -8.43 15.79
C ALA A 746 30.83 -8.36 16.78
N TRP A 747 30.55 -8.04 18.04
CA TRP A 747 31.53 -8.04 19.12
C TRP A 747 32.01 -9.46 19.42
N ASN A 748 31.10 -10.43 19.51
CA ASN A 748 31.45 -11.84 19.73
C ASN A 748 32.43 -12.34 18.66
N LYS A 749 32.13 -12.03 17.38
CA LYS A 749 33.01 -12.35 16.26
C LYS A 749 34.37 -11.63 16.38
N ALA A 750 34.36 -10.34 16.70
CA ALA A 750 35.59 -9.56 16.88
C ALA A 750 36.46 -10.09 18.04
N TYR A 751 35.84 -10.51 19.15
CA TYR A 751 36.54 -11.13 20.27
C TYR A 751 37.29 -12.39 19.82
N LEU A 752 36.64 -13.27 19.06
CA LEU A 752 37.27 -14.49 18.54
C LEU A 752 38.39 -14.20 17.55
N GLN A 753 38.17 -13.28 16.62
CA GLN A 753 39.18 -12.87 15.65
C GLN A 753 40.42 -12.32 16.36
N ARG A 754 40.23 -11.47 17.38
CA ARG A 754 41.33 -10.84 18.12
C ARG A 754 42.03 -11.81 19.07
N GLU A 755 41.29 -12.56 19.87
CA GLU A 755 41.87 -13.37 20.94
C GLU A 755 42.38 -14.73 20.43
N VAL A 756 41.65 -15.38 19.52
CA VAL A 756 41.95 -16.74 19.04
C VAL A 756 42.74 -16.70 17.73
N LEU A 757 42.26 -15.95 16.73
CA LEU A 757 42.82 -15.99 15.38
C LEU A 757 43.96 -14.98 15.15
N LYS A 758 44.11 -14.00 16.04
CA LYS A 758 45.04 -12.86 15.91
C LYS A 758 44.85 -12.10 14.59
N GLU A 759 43.59 -11.98 14.16
CA GLU A 759 43.16 -11.26 12.96
C GLU A 759 42.70 -9.83 13.26
N ASP A 760 42.71 -8.99 12.23
CA ASP A 760 42.10 -7.66 12.29
C ASP A 760 40.58 -7.75 12.42
N VAL A 761 40.02 -6.86 13.24
CA VAL A 761 38.58 -6.79 13.50
C VAL A 761 37.96 -5.58 12.81
N ASN A 762 36.64 -5.65 12.56
CA ASN A 762 35.92 -4.52 11.99
C ASN A 762 36.07 -3.26 12.87
N PRO A 763 36.65 -2.16 12.35
CA PRO A 763 36.86 -0.93 13.11
C PRO A 763 35.57 -0.32 13.65
N ALA A 764 34.44 -0.53 12.97
CA ALA A 764 33.14 -0.06 13.42
C ALA A 764 32.70 -0.76 14.71
N THR A 765 33.01 -2.06 14.87
CA THR A 765 32.74 -2.80 16.11
C THR A 765 33.54 -2.23 17.28
N GLN A 766 34.81 -1.91 17.08
CA GLN A 766 35.66 -1.30 18.12
C GLN A 766 35.17 0.10 18.49
N SER A 767 34.85 0.93 17.48
CA SER A 767 34.40 2.31 17.67
C SER A 767 33.04 2.40 18.35
N TRP A 768 32.19 1.38 18.22
CA TRP A 768 30.89 1.35 18.91
C TRP A 768 31.04 1.08 20.42
N ALA A 769 32.13 0.41 20.83
CA ALA A 769 32.42 0.11 22.23
C ALA A 769 32.97 1.32 23.00
N SER A 770 33.64 2.25 22.29
CA SER A 770 34.19 3.50 22.83
C SER A 770 33.18 4.62 22.87
#